data_AF-A0A919K685-F1
#
_entry.id   AF-A0A919K685-F1
#
_cell.length_a   1.000
_cell.length_b   1.000
_cell.length_c   1.000
_cell.angle_alpha   90.00
_cell.angle_beta   90.00
_cell.angle_gamma   90.00
#
_symmetry.space_group_name_H-M   'P 1'
#
loop_
_entity.id
_entity.type
_entity.pdbx_description
1 polymer ?
#
loop_
_entity_poly.entity_id
_entity_poly.type
_entity_poly.pdbx_seq_one_letter_code
_entity_poly.pdbx_strand_id
1 'polypeptide(L)'
;MVEDVRTVLAKDPAAGSVAETLLYPHLHALWLHRLSHALYARGRRFAARLVAQVGRLISGGIEIHPGAVLGRRVFIDHGSGVVIGETAEVGDDVMLYHGVTLGSAGWWHDRDGEQPRKRHPTIGDQVVLGTGTTVLGPVVVGAGCRIGARAIVLADLPPNSLVPAGAVIRRRPPAVIDPLLSPEGTAAMSVVTGQVLITCAPPNPNGDLHLGHLSGPFLGADVLRRYLSARQVPVRYVSYTDDESCYVARRARELGETARQTAFRYTRRIEETLSLAGMVPDYYAHPHREPRHAETVQRHFRALYDAGVIEERTMPTPYCERCEQFLYEADLRGLCRYCRLPCDGTYCEDCGFPQDPAGVLDGRCIRCGEQPVPRPSRRLVLPLSRHAAALRRLYDTQRWPRGVGDFCRELILLGLPDTPVSRVYPYGVPVPLSGWEGHVLDTWFSGIYGYMAATEGLGAALGEPGLADRLWNDEDTTLVHFIGFDCSFSHAVLWPAQLLAAGSPVRPRYVISNSFYHLDGEKFSTSRGHAIWGSDFLREVPADALRFHLCLTNPETGPTNFARADFEECYRVLLTEQLDGWAAALFDRIRKAGGTVPATAASAWPPDIRQLADRLPVAVADALEPATFSVRRAAGAIAEAARHASRDLSRWTETDDGALAAHAELLAVLAAVASPLMPTWSARVWSHLRALPPDGPPPWPAPGVPLVAPGQEIAADYRPSFVAG
;
A
#
# COMPACT_ATOMS: atom_id res chain seq x y z
N MET A 1 -9.62 49.47 4.79
CA MET A 1 -8.76 50.18 5.76
C MET A 1 -9.40 50.17 7.14
N VAL A 2 -10.52 50.85 7.37
CA VAL A 2 -11.21 50.86 8.69
C VAL A 2 -11.59 49.45 9.17
N GLU A 3 -12.10 48.60 8.27
CA GLU A 3 -12.44 47.22 8.62
C GLU A 3 -11.21 46.39 8.99
N ASP A 4 -10.08 46.59 8.31
CA ASP A 4 -8.85 45.84 8.59
C ASP A 4 -8.34 46.17 10.00
N VAL A 5 -8.34 47.47 10.37
CA VAL A 5 -7.99 47.94 11.72
C VAL A 5 -8.91 47.33 12.78
N ARG A 6 -10.22 47.30 12.54
CA ARG A 6 -11.19 46.66 13.44
C ARG A 6 -10.95 45.16 13.57
N THR A 7 -10.58 44.49 12.47
CA THR A 7 -10.22 43.07 12.50
C THR A 7 -9.01 42.81 13.37
N VAL A 8 -7.97 43.65 13.33
CA VAL A 8 -6.81 43.53 14.23
C VAL A 8 -7.25 43.63 15.70
N LEU A 9 -7.99 44.68 16.05
CA LEU A 9 -8.49 44.88 17.42
C LEU A 9 -9.39 43.74 17.92
N ALA A 10 -10.10 43.07 17.01
CA ALA A 10 -10.98 41.96 17.36
C ALA A 10 -10.25 40.61 17.48
N LYS A 11 -9.18 40.39 16.69
CA LYS A 11 -8.50 39.10 16.57
C LYS A 11 -7.20 39.00 17.37
N ASP A 12 -6.54 40.12 17.66
CA ASP A 12 -5.29 40.16 18.45
C ASP A 12 -5.53 40.81 19.82
N PRO A 13 -5.55 40.03 20.92
CA PRO A 13 -5.69 40.56 22.28
C PRO A 13 -4.57 41.50 22.72
N ALA A 14 -3.41 41.49 22.04
CA ALA A 14 -2.29 42.38 22.35
C ALA A 14 -2.50 43.80 21.81
N ALA A 15 -3.45 44.02 20.89
CA ALA A 15 -3.72 45.33 20.32
C ALA A 15 -4.51 46.21 21.30
N GLY A 16 -3.82 47.10 22.03
CA GLY A 16 -4.41 47.95 23.06
C GLY A 16 -5.11 49.20 22.53
N SER A 17 -4.83 49.63 21.28
CA SER A 17 -5.47 50.81 20.70
C SER A 17 -5.43 50.85 19.16
N VAL A 18 -6.28 51.68 18.54
CA VAL A 18 -6.25 51.95 17.09
C VAL A 18 -4.87 52.46 16.65
N ALA A 19 -4.25 53.36 17.42
CA ALA A 19 -2.93 53.92 17.07
C ALA A 19 -1.84 52.85 17.01
N GLU A 20 -1.87 51.89 17.94
CA GLU A 20 -0.95 50.75 17.97
C GLU A 20 -1.14 49.84 16.77
N THR A 21 -2.40 49.55 16.39
CA THR A 21 -2.66 48.69 15.22
C THR A 21 -2.07 49.24 13.93
N LEU A 22 -1.92 50.56 13.78
CA LEU A 22 -1.30 51.16 12.60
C LEU A 22 0.18 50.77 12.41
N LEU A 23 0.84 50.29 13.47
CA LEU A 23 2.22 49.80 13.40
C LEU A 23 2.31 48.34 12.91
N TYR A 24 1.17 47.64 12.75
CA TYR A 24 1.17 46.24 12.37
C TYR A 24 1.59 46.06 10.91
N PRO A 25 2.65 45.27 10.61
CA PRO A 25 3.22 45.16 9.26
C PRO A 25 2.22 44.66 8.20
N HIS A 26 1.25 43.83 8.59
CA HIS A 26 0.27 43.28 7.65
C HIS A 26 -0.73 44.32 7.14
N LEU A 27 -1.07 45.36 7.91
CA LEU A 27 -1.95 46.43 7.43
C LEU A 27 -1.30 47.17 6.27
N HIS A 28 -0.01 47.49 6.39
CA HIS A 28 0.77 48.10 5.33
C HIS A 28 0.83 47.20 4.08
N ALA A 29 1.05 45.89 4.26
CA ALA A 29 1.05 44.92 3.16
C ALA A 29 -0.30 44.90 2.41
N LEU A 30 -1.42 44.82 3.14
CA LEU A 30 -2.77 44.77 2.55
C LEU A 30 -3.14 46.08 1.85
N TRP A 31 -2.81 47.23 2.43
CA TRP A 31 -3.14 48.54 1.84
C TRP A 31 -2.32 48.84 0.59
N LEU A 32 -1.02 48.55 0.64
CA LEU A 32 -0.14 48.69 -0.52
C LEU A 32 -0.47 47.64 -1.60
N HIS A 33 -0.88 46.43 -1.22
CA HIS A 33 -1.41 45.46 -2.17
C HIS A 33 -2.67 45.99 -2.86
N ARG A 34 -3.66 46.55 -2.14
CA ARG A 34 -4.87 47.10 -2.78
C ARG A 34 -4.55 48.22 -3.77
N LEU A 35 -3.58 49.07 -3.47
CA LEU A 35 -3.06 50.07 -4.42
C LEU A 35 -2.37 49.40 -5.62
N SER A 36 -1.50 48.43 -5.36
CA SER A 36 -0.75 47.66 -6.37
C SER A 36 -1.70 46.91 -7.32
N HIS A 37 -2.72 46.24 -6.78
CA HIS A 37 -3.75 45.52 -7.51
C HIS A 37 -4.56 46.47 -8.39
N ALA A 38 -4.92 47.64 -7.87
CA ALA A 38 -5.62 48.66 -8.66
C ALA A 38 -4.77 49.21 -9.82
N LEU A 39 -3.43 49.27 -9.68
CA LEU A 39 -2.51 49.61 -10.77
C LEU A 39 -2.39 48.45 -11.77
N TYR A 40 -2.32 47.22 -11.27
CA TYR A 40 -2.23 45.99 -12.07
C TYR A 40 -3.45 45.80 -12.96
N ALA A 41 -4.65 45.97 -12.41
CA ALA A 41 -5.92 45.91 -13.12
C ALA A 41 -6.06 46.99 -14.21
N ARG A 42 -5.38 48.13 -14.05
CA ARG A 42 -5.29 49.20 -15.07
C ARG A 42 -4.17 49.00 -16.09
N GLY A 43 -3.54 47.82 -16.12
CA GLY A 43 -2.46 47.50 -17.05
C GLY A 43 -1.09 48.09 -16.70
N ARG A 44 -0.94 48.82 -15.58
CA ARG A 44 0.32 49.46 -15.17
C ARG A 44 1.24 48.47 -14.44
N ARG A 45 1.71 47.43 -15.14
CA ARG A 45 2.41 46.27 -14.57
C ARG A 45 3.68 46.63 -13.79
N PHE A 46 4.53 47.51 -14.33
CA PHE A 46 5.76 47.93 -13.65
C PHE A 46 5.47 48.68 -12.34
N ALA A 47 4.58 49.68 -12.39
CA ALA A 47 4.20 50.45 -11.21
C ALA A 47 3.54 49.58 -10.14
N ALA A 48 2.69 48.63 -10.56
CA ALA A 48 2.10 47.66 -9.66
C ALA A 48 3.17 46.81 -8.94
N ARG A 49 4.15 46.28 -9.70
CA ARG A 49 5.26 45.49 -9.14
C ARG A 49 6.13 46.32 -8.19
N LEU A 50 6.42 47.57 -8.53
CA LEU A 50 7.17 48.49 -7.68
C LEU A 50 6.46 48.71 -6.32
N VAL A 51 5.16 49.02 -6.35
CA VAL A 51 4.36 49.19 -5.12
C VAL A 51 4.33 47.90 -4.29
N ALA A 52 4.23 46.73 -4.92
CA ALA A 52 4.30 45.46 -4.21
C ALA A 52 5.67 45.21 -3.55
N GLN A 53 6.78 45.58 -4.20
CA GLN A 53 8.12 45.48 -3.60
C GLN A 53 8.31 46.43 -2.42
N VAL A 54 7.78 47.65 -2.51
CA VAL A 54 7.74 48.58 -1.38
C VAL A 54 6.90 48.00 -0.23
N GLY A 55 5.75 47.40 -0.55
CA GLY A 55 4.92 46.70 0.44
C GLY A 55 5.66 45.55 1.14
N ARG A 56 6.39 44.74 0.39
CA ARG A 56 7.23 43.66 0.93
C ARG A 56 8.31 44.19 1.86
N LEU A 57 8.97 45.28 1.49
CA LEU A 57 10.03 45.89 2.29
C LEU A 57 9.49 46.45 3.61
N ILE A 58 8.43 47.25 3.57
CA ILE A 58 7.85 47.91 4.74
C ILE A 58 7.19 46.90 5.70
N SER A 59 6.62 45.83 5.16
CA SER A 59 5.97 44.78 5.97
C SER A 59 6.94 43.76 6.57
N GLY A 60 8.24 43.87 6.33
CA GLY A 60 9.23 42.92 6.84
C GLY A 60 9.19 41.55 6.14
N GLY A 61 8.67 41.47 4.91
CA GLY A 61 8.74 40.26 4.08
C GLY A 61 7.40 39.60 3.73
N ILE A 62 6.25 40.29 3.85
CA ILE A 62 4.98 39.79 3.29
C ILE A 62 4.96 40.05 1.78
N GLU A 63 4.96 38.98 0.98
CA GLU A 63 4.96 39.07 -0.48
C GLU A 63 3.57 38.75 -1.04
N ILE A 64 2.88 39.76 -1.56
CA ILE A 64 1.58 39.61 -2.21
C ILE A 64 1.70 40.08 -3.65
N HIS A 65 1.49 39.16 -4.60
CA HIS A 65 1.55 39.50 -6.01
C HIS A 65 0.46 40.54 -6.36
N PRO A 66 0.75 41.56 -7.21
CA PRO A 66 -0.27 42.54 -7.61
C PRO A 66 -1.51 41.93 -8.27
N GLY A 67 -1.35 40.78 -8.93
CA GLY A 67 -2.43 40.06 -9.60
C GLY A 67 -3.36 39.28 -8.68
N ALA A 68 -2.94 38.99 -7.43
CA ALA A 68 -3.75 38.24 -6.49
C ALA A 68 -5.03 39.02 -6.15
N VAL A 69 -6.11 38.30 -5.91
CA VAL A 69 -7.40 38.89 -5.50
C VAL A 69 -7.59 38.59 -4.01
N LEU A 70 -7.68 39.64 -3.19
CA LEU A 70 -7.93 39.51 -1.76
C LEU A 70 -9.30 40.07 -1.39
N GLY A 71 -10.04 39.31 -0.60
CA GLY A 71 -11.29 39.70 0.02
C GLY A 71 -11.12 40.71 1.16
N ARG A 72 -12.20 40.90 1.90
CA ARG A 72 -12.29 41.81 3.05
C ARG A 72 -11.79 41.12 4.31
N ARG A 73 -11.25 41.90 5.25
CA ARG A 73 -10.89 41.41 6.60
C ARG A 73 -9.90 40.22 6.60
N VAL A 74 -9.07 40.12 5.56
CA VAL A 74 -7.91 39.20 5.55
C VAL A 74 -6.97 39.63 6.66
N PHE A 75 -6.61 38.71 7.55
CA PHE A 75 -5.76 38.96 8.71
C PHE A 75 -4.49 38.12 8.58
N ILE A 76 -3.33 38.77 8.58
CA ILE A 76 -2.03 38.09 8.48
C ILE A 76 -1.27 38.28 9.79
N ASP A 77 -1.24 37.23 10.59
CA ASP A 77 -0.61 37.24 11.90
C ASP A 77 0.88 36.90 11.79
N HIS A 78 1.73 37.75 12.39
CA HIS A 78 3.19 37.66 12.32
C HIS A 78 3.79 37.48 10.91
N GLY A 79 3.15 38.00 9.85
CA GLY A 79 3.29 37.59 8.44
C GLY A 79 4.65 37.46 7.72
N SER A 80 5.79 37.53 8.41
CA SER A 80 7.11 37.21 7.84
C SER A 80 7.08 35.91 7.03
N GLY A 81 7.56 35.98 5.79
CA GLY A 81 7.65 34.84 4.88
C GLY A 81 6.32 34.39 4.27
N VAL A 82 5.23 35.15 4.41
CA VAL A 82 3.98 34.88 3.69
C VAL A 82 4.14 35.21 2.20
N VAL A 83 3.77 34.27 1.33
CA VAL A 83 3.85 34.41 -0.13
C VAL A 83 2.49 34.11 -0.76
N ILE A 84 1.93 35.07 -1.50
CA ILE A 84 0.67 34.95 -2.22
C ILE A 84 0.92 35.18 -3.72
N GLY A 85 0.75 34.12 -4.52
CA GLY A 85 1.06 34.15 -5.94
C GLY A 85 0.04 34.85 -6.84
N GLU A 86 0.38 34.98 -8.13
CA GLU A 86 -0.28 35.89 -9.07
C GLU A 86 -1.76 35.64 -9.29
N THR A 87 -2.19 34.39 -9.40
CA THR A 87 -3.58 34.02 -9.70
C THR A 87 -4.30 33.48 -8.47
N ALA A 88 -3.76 33.77 -7.27
CA ALA A 88 -4.37 33.36 -6.02
C ALA A 88 -5.61 34.21 -5.76
N GLU A 89 -6.68 33.57 -5.31
CA GLU A 89 -7.92 34.21 -4.88
C GLU A 89 -8.11 33.88 -3.40
N VAL A 90 -8.27 34.89 -2.57
CA VAL A 90 -8.46 34.76 -1.11
C VAL A 90 -9.77 35.42 -0.73
N GLY A 91 -10.66 34.68 -0.08
CA GLY A 91 -11.98 35.14 0.35
C GLY A 91 -11.96 36.09 1.54
N ASP A 92 -13.13 36.32 2.09
CA ASP A 92 -13.36 37.20 3.23
C ASP A 92 -12.97 36.51 4.56
N ASP A 93 -12.54 37.29 5.55
CA ASP A 93 -12.26 36.83 6.92
C ASP A 93 -11.17 35.75 7.07
N VAL A 94 -10.36 35.53 6.03
CA VAL A 94 -9.25 34.57 6.02
C VAL A 94 -8.15 34.98 6.99
N MET A 95 -7.61 34.01 7.74
CA MET A 95 -6.48 34.18 8.64
C MET A 95 -5.26 33.42 8.13
N LEU A 96 -4.14 34.12 7.95
CA LEU A 96 -2.86 33.55 7.53
C LEU A 96 -1.84 33.77 8.64
N TYR A 97 -1.15 32.72 9.08
CA TYR A 97 0.03 32.87 9.93
C TYR A 97 1.31 33.04 9.11
N HIS A 98 2.41 33.34 9.79
CA HIS A 98 3.74 33.48 9.18
C HIS A 98 4.17 32.25 8.37
N GLY A 99 4.92 32.47 7.29
CA GLY A 99 5.44 31.42 6.41
C GLY A 99 4.41 30.72 5.51
N VAL A 100 3.14 31.17 5.47
CA VAL A 100 2.13 30.58 4.59
C VAL A 100 2.46 30.85 3.11
N THR A 101 2.38 29.82 2.27
CA THR A 101 2.63 29.91 0.83
C THR A 101 1.39 29.49 0.03
N LEU A 102 0.88 30.41 -0.80
CA LEU A 102 -0.12 30.16 -1.83
C LEU A 102 0.56 30.17 -3.20
N GLY A 103 1.09 29.01 -3.61
CA GLY A 103 2.02 28.87 -4.72
C GLY A 103 1.47 28.09 -5.92
N SER A 104 2.24 28.08 -7.02
CA SER A 104 1.93 27.28 -8.21
C SER A 104 2.51 25.87 -8.11
N ALA A 105 1.82 24.87 -8.69
CA ALA A 105 2.39 23.55 -8.93
C ALA A 105 2.92 23.46 -10.38
N GLY A 106 4.25 23.29 -10.57
CA GLY A 106 4.85 22.93 -11.87
C GLY A 106 5.07 24.07 -12.89
N TRP A 107 6.03 24.96 -12.62
CA TRP A 107 6.35 26.12 -13.49
C TRP A 107 6.83 25.79 -14.92
N TRP A 108 7.13 24.52 -15.23
CA TRP A 108 7.63 24.04 -16.53
C TRP A 108 6.52 23.65 -17.52
N HIS A 109 5.26 23.53 -17.11
CA HIS A 109 4.14 23.21 -18.00
C HIS A 109 3.60 24.43 -18.79
N ASP A 110 4.02 25.63 -18.42
CA ASP A 110 3.50 26.89 -18.98
C ASP A 110 4.37 27.48 -20.11
N ARG A 111 5.40 26.76 -20.57
CA ARG A 111 6.29 27.27 -21.64
C ARG A 111 5.68 27.17 -23.04
N ASP A 112 4.55 26.49 -23.19
CA ASP A 112 3.88 26.27 -24.48
C ASP A 112 2.74 27.27 -24.71
N GLY A 113 3.07 28.56 -24.84
CA GLY A 113 2.34 29.55 -25.66
C GLY A 113 0.83 29.83 -25.44
N GLU A 114 0.12 29.14 -24.53
CA GLU A 114 -1.31 29.31 -24.29
C GLU A 114 -1.59 30.28 -23.12
N GLN A 115 -2.74 30.96 -23.19
CA GLN A 115 -3.21 32.00 -22.26
C GLN A 115 -3.06 31.63 -20.77
N PRO A 116 -2.94 32.61 -19.84
CA PRO A 116 -2.69 32.34 -18.43
C PRO A 116 -3.85 31.55 -17.79
N ARG A 117 -3.67 30.22 -17.69
CA ARG A 117 -4.53 29.34 -16.88
C ARG A 117 -4.38 29.71 -15.40
N LYS A 118 -5.38 29.42 -14.56
CA LYS A 118 -5.28 29.53 -13.09
C LYS A 118 -4.17 28.60 -12.60
N ARG A 119 -3.25 29.09 -11.76
CA ARG A 119 -2.05 28.34 -11.31
C ARG A 119 -1.92 28.25 -9.80
N HIS A 120 -2.59 29.15 -9.11
CA HIS A 120 -2.52 29.33 -7.67
C HIS A 120 -3.89 29.00 -7.05
N PRO A 121 -3.94 28.77 -5.74
CA PRO A 121 -5.15 28.29 -5.09
C PRO A 121 -6.25 29.34 -4.95
N THR A 122 -7.46 28.86 -4.71
CA THR A 122 -8.63 29.63 -4.28
C THR A 122 -8.89 29.29 -2.82
N ILE A 123 -8.86 30.29 -1.95
CA ILE A 123 -9.12 30.15 -0.52
C ILE A 123 -10.50 30.76 -0.24
N GLY A 124 -11.44 29.96 0.24
CA GLY A 124 -12.79 30.41 0.60
C GLY A 124 -12.83 31.26 1.86
N ASP A 125 -14.02 31.75 2.20
CA ASP A 125 -14.23 32.64 3.34
C ASP A 125 -13.95 31.96 4.68
N GLN A 126 -13.55 32.72 5.70
CA GLN A 126 -13.35 32.24 7.08
C GLN A 126 -12.34 31.08 7.23
N VAL A 127 -11.42 30.92 6.27
CA VAL A 127 -10.37 29.89 6.33
C VAL A 127 -9.23 30.33 7.25
N VAL A 128 -8.70 29.41 8.03
CA VAL A 128 -7.50 29.62 8.86
C VAL A 128 -6.35 28.75 8.32
N LEU A 129 -5.25 29.38 7.92
CA LEU A 129 -4.03 28.74 7.45
C LEU A 129 -2.91 28.91 8.49
N GLY A 130 -2.60 27.83 9.20
CA GLY A 130 -1.55 27.76 10.21
C GLY A 130 -0.14 28.07 9.70
N THR A 131 0.79 28.28 10.62
CA THR A 131 2.19 28.64 10.32
C THR A 131 2.84 27.70 9.31
N GLY A 132 3.47 28.24 8.27
CA GLY A 132 4.22 27.46 7.29
C GLY A 132 3.38 26.58 6.37
N THR A 133 2.06 26.72 6.38
CA THR A 133 1.16 25.95 5.50
C THR A 133 1.39 26.31 4.04
N THR A 134 1.46 25.30 3.19
CA THR A 134 1.73 25.44 1.76
C THR A 134 0.58 24.87 0.95
N VAL A 135 -0.10 25.70 0.18
CA VAL A 135 -1.19 25.32 -0.73
C VAL A 135 -0.69 25.54 -2.16
N LEU A 136 -0.62 24.48 -2.97
CA LEU A 136 -0.01 24.54 -4.30
C LEU A 136 -0.96 24.13 -5.41
N GLY A 137 -0.92 24.90 -6.50
CA GLY A 137 -1.69 24.62 -7.71
C GLY A 137 -3.09 25.25 -7.68
N PRO A 138 -3.88 25.06 -8.76
CA PRO A 138 -5.23 25.59 -8.88
C PRO A 138 -6.25 24.77 -8.05
N VAL A 139 -5.99 24.65 -6.75
CA VAL A 139 -6.85 23.93 -5.80
C VAL A 139 -7.81 24.88 -5.08
N VAL A 140 -8.97 24.38 -4.69
CA VAL A 140 -10.00 25.13 -3.96
C VAL A 140 -10.06 24.67 -2.51
N VAL A 141 -9.82 25.59 -1.58
CA VAL A 141 -10.05 25.38 -0.14
C VAL A 141 -11.41 26.00 0.21
N GLY A 142 -12.39 25.16 0.55
CA GLY A 142 -13.74 25.60 0.88
C GLY A 142 -13.80 26.51 2.12
N ALA A 143 -14.90 27.26 2.26
CA ALA A 143 -15.09 28.20 3.37
C ALA A 143 -15.06 27.51 4.74
N GLY A 144 -14.58 28.19 5.77
CA GLY A 144 -14.56 27.71 7.16
C GLY A 144 -13.51 26.63 7.46
N CYS A 145 -12.63 26.28 6.52
CA CYS A 145 -11.57 25.30 6.77
C CYS A 145 -10.56 25.80 7.81
N ARG A 146 -10.05 24.88 8.64
CA ARG A 146 -8.92 25.15 9.53
C ARG A 146 -7.78 24.21 9.19
N ILE A 147 -6.66 24.77 8.77
CA ILE A 147 -5.49 24.03 8.31
C ILE A 147 -4.36 24.23 9.29
N GLY A 148 -3.94 23.14 9.93
CA GLY A 148 -2.87 23.13 10.91
C GLY A 148 -1.52 23.53 10.32
N ALA A 149 -0.58 23.91 11.19
CA ALA A 149 0.74 24.36 10.79
C ALA A 149 1.50 23.34 9.92
N ARG A 150 2.28 23.83 8.95
CA ARG A 150 3.16 23.04 8.06
C ARG A 150 2.43 21.99 7.21
N ALA A 151 1.12 22.10 7.05
CA ALA A 151 0.38 21.22 6.15
C ALA A 151 0.71 21.56 4.68
N ILE A 152 0.66 20.54 3.81
CA ILE A 152 0.80 20.68 2.36
C ILE A 152 -0.51 20.28 1.71
N VAL A 153 -1.16 21.22 1.00
CA VAL A 153 -2.45 21.00 0.34
C VAL A 153 -2.26 21.01 -1.16
N LEU A 154 -2.47 19.85 -1.78
CA LEU A 154 -2.32 19.58 -3.22
C LEU A 154 -3.64 19.13 -3.87
N ALA A 155 -4.76 19.23 -3.16
CA ALA A 155 -6.09 18.92 -3.66
C ALA A 155 -7.17 19.76 -2.99
N ASP A 156 -8.35 19.79 -3.62
CA ASP A 156 -9.50 20.54 -3.14
C ASP A 156 -9.94 20.07 -1.75
N LEU A 157 -10.28 21.02 -0.89
CA LEU A 157 -10.83 20.78 0.44
C LEU A 157 -12.30 21.23 0.48
N PRO A 158 -13.24 20.35 0.86
CA PRO A 158 -14.62 20.76 1.11
C PRO A 158 -14.70 21.82 2.23
N PRO A 159 -15.75 22.67 2.26
CA PRO A 159 -15.98 23.61 3.34
C PRO A 159 -15.95 22.97 4.74
N ASN A 160 -15.52 23.73 5.75
CA ASN A 160 -15.41 23.34 7.16
C ASN A 160 -14.46 22.17 7.45
N SER A 161 -13.53 21.85 6.53
CA SER A 161 -12.53 20.80 6.75
C SER A 161 -11.53 21.16 7.84
N LEU A 162 -11.16 20.19 8.67
CA LEU A 162 -10.07 20.29 9.64
C LEU A 162 -8.87 19.48 9.15
N VAL A 163 -7.77 20.16 8.83
CA VAL A 163 -6.53 19.52 8.39
C VAL A 163 -5.53 19.56 9.54
N PRO A 164 -5.04 18.41 10.04
CA PRO A 164 -4.03 18.36 11.09
C PRO A 164 -2.72 19.04 10.70
N ALA A 165 -1.95 19.48 11.69
CA ALA A 165 -0.61 20.01 11.45
C ALA A 165 0.29 18.93 10.80
N GLY A 166 1.10 19.32 9.82
CA GLY A 166 2.00 18.43 9.07
C GLY A 166 1.32 17.50 8.06
N ALA A 167 -0.01 17.54 7.91
CA ALA A 167 -0.71 16.69 6.96
C ALA A 167 -0.38 17.04 5.49
N VAL A 168 -0.31 16.02 4.64
CA VAL A 168 -0.15 16.17 3.19
C VAL A 168 -1.44 15.72 2.50
N ILE A 169 -2.25 16.68 2.03
CA ILE A 169 -3.51 16.41 1.33
C ILE A 169 -3.22 16.28 -0.17
N ARG A 170 -3.46 15.10 -0.73
CA ARG A 170 -3.32 14.81 -2.16
C ARG A 170 -4.67 14.40 -2.74
N ARG A 171 -4.84 14.57 -4.05
CA ARG A 171 -6.06 14.17 -4.75
C ARG A 171 -6.17 12.66 -4.63
N ARG A 172 -7.12 12.19 -3.84
CA ARG A 172 -7.50 10.79 -3.84
C ARG A 172 -7.95 10.48 -5.27
N PRO A 173 -7.38 9.48 -5.97
CA PRO A 173 -8.05 8.98 -7.17
C PRO A 173 -9.48 8.64 -6.73
N PRO A 174 -10.52 8.98 -7.53
CA PRO A 174 -11.87 8.58 -7.19
C PRO A 174 -11.85 7.09 -6.86
N ALA A 175 -12.47 6.72 -5.74
CA ALA A 175 -12.83 5.33 -5.52
C ALA A 175 -13.68 4.95 -6.73
N VAL A 176 -13.15 4.07 -7.58
CA VAL A 176 -13.94 3.47 -8.65
C VAL A 176 -14.98 2.62 -7.92
N ILE A 177 -16.16 3.19 -7.73
CA ILE A 177 -17.37 2.41 -7.52
C ILE A 177 -17.93 2.15 -8.92
N ASP A 178 -18.07 0.87 -9.19
CA ASP A 178 -18.69 0.20 -10.33
C ASP A 178 -17.86 -0.03 -11.61
N PRO A 179 -16.99 -1.06 -11.62
CA PRO A 179 -16.40 -1.61 -12.84
C PRO A 179 -17.41 -2.28 -13.79
N LEU A 180 -18.66 -2.54 -13.37
CA LEU A 180 -19.62 -3.32 -14.16
C LEU A 180 -20.46 -2.44 -15.12
N LEU A 181 -20.33 -1.10 -15.06
CA LEU A 181 -21.15 -0.17 -15.86
C LEU A 181 -20.39 0.88 -16.69
N SER A 182 -19.06 0.96 -16.68
CA SER A 182 -18.32 1.90 -17.53
C SER A 182 -17.82 1.25 -18.83
N PRO A 183 -18.21 1.72 -20.03
CA PRO A 183 -17.74 1.18 -21.33
C PRO A 183 -16.30 1.60 -21.71
N GLU A 184 -15.61 2.38 -20.89
CA GLU A 184 -14.34 2.99 -21.27
C GLU A 184 -13.15 2.17 -20.77
N GLY A 185 -12.52 1.43 -21.69
CA GLY A 185 -11.11 1.08 -21.57
C GLY A 185 -10.75 -0.40 -21.68
N THR A 186 -11.22 -1.12 -22.70
CA THR A 186 -10.53 -2.32 -23.18
C THR A 186 -9.20 -1.91 -23.84
N ALA A 187 -8.22 -1.51 -23.04
CA ALA A 187 -6.83 -1.62 -23.47
C ALA A 187 -6.56 -3.12 -23.60
N ALA A 188 -6.06 -3.57 -24.76
CA ALA A 188 -5.76 -4.97 -25.01
C ALA A 188 -4.98 -5.57 -23.83
N MET A 189 -5.61 -6.51 -23.13
CA MET A 189 -5.07 -7.14 -21.92
C MET A 189 -3.81 -7.91 -22.30
N SER A 190 -2.67 -7.51 -21.75
CA SER A 190 -1.46 -8.31 -21.79
C SER A 190 -1.61 -9.45 -20.78
N VAL A 191 -2.21 -10.57 -21.19
CA VAL A 191 -2.17 -11.81 -20.42
C VAL A 191 -0.70 -12.15 -20.18
N VAL A 192 -0.33 -12.48 -18.94
CA VAL A 192 1.04 -12.91 -18.65
C VAL A 192 1.33 -14.19 -19.43
N THR A 193 2.30 -14.12 -20.35
CA THR A 193 2.84 -15.25 -21.10
C THR A 193 4.13 -15.72 -20.43
N GLY A 194 4.35 -17.03 -20.34
CA GLY A 194 5.54 -17.60 -19.70
C GLY A 194 5.28 -18.08 -18.26
N GLN A 195 6.34 -18.12 -17.46
CA GLN A 195 6.32 -18.64 -16.09
C GLN A 195 6.35 -17.49 -15.08
N VAL A 196 5.70 -17.69 -13.93
CA VAL A 196 5.55 -16.66 -12.90
C VAL A 196 6.13 -17.14 -11.58
N LEU A 197 7.04 -16.33 -11.02
CA LEU A 197 7.53 -16.50 -9.67
C LEU A 197 6.90 -15.42 -8.78
N ILE A 198 6.11 -15.86 -7.80
CA ILE A 198 5.50 -15.01 -6.79
C ILE A 198 6.31 -15.13 -5.50
N THR A 199 6.59 -14.00 -4.86
CA THR A 199 7.08 -13.96 -3.48
C THR A 199 6.24 -13.02 -2.64
N CYS A 200 6.22 -13.26 -1.33
CA CYS A 200 5.65 -12.33 -0.36
C CYS A 200 6.70 -11.99 0.70
N ALA A 201 6.66 -10.75 1.21
CA ALA A 201 7.57 -10.28 2.24
C ALA A 201 7.67 -11.29 3.41
N PRO A 202 8.87 -11.76 3.77
CA PRO A 202 9.05 -12.75 4.82
C PRO A 202 8.69 -12.13 6.17
N PRO A 203 7.88 -12.81 7.00
CA PRO A 203 7.60 -12.31 8.34
C PRO A 203 8.81 -12.54 9.25
N ASN A 204 9.05 -11.59 10.14
CA ASN A 204 9.96 -11.79 11.27
C ASN A 204 9.28 -12.75 12.27
N PRO A 205 9.91 -13.88 12.67
CA PRO A 205 9.35 -14.80 13.65
C PRO A 205 9.59 -14.28 15.08
N ASN A 206 9.10 -13.08 15.38
CA ASN A 206 9.12 -12.43 16.69
C ASN A 206 7.71 -12.29 17.31
N GLY A 207 6.69 -12.79 16.62
CA GLY A 207 5.28 -12.78 16.98
C GLY A 207 4.49 -13.69 16.04
N ASP A 208 3.21 -13.91 16.34
CA ASP A 208 2.30 -14.54 15.37
C ASP A 208 1.84 -13.53 14.32
N LEU A 209 1.23 -13.99 13.22
CA LEU A 209 0.58 -13.13 12.24
C LEU A 209 -0.76 -12.61 12.79
N HIS A 210 -0.94 -11.30 12.78
CA HIS A 210 -2.24 -10.67 13.02
C HIS A 210 -2.97 -10.39 11.70
N LEU A 211 -4.25 -10.00 11.79
CA LEU A 211 -5.08 -9.73 10.60
C LEU A 211 -4.45 -8.71 9.63
N GLY A 212 -3.71 -7.72 10.12
CA GLY A 212 -3.01 -6.77 9.24
C GLY A 212 -1.87 -7.38 8.39
N HIS A 213 -1.22 -8.45 8.85
CA HIS A 213 -0.26 -9.19 8.00
C HIS A 213 -1.03 -9.99 6.95
N LEU A 214 -2.10 -10.68 7.36
CA LEU A 214 -2.92 -11.49 6.47
C LEU A 214 -3.60 -10.65 5.38
N SER A 215 -4.08 -9.46 5.71
CA SER A 215 -4.80 -8.58 4.79
C SER A 215 -3.95 -8.08 3.63
N GLY A 216 -2.62 -8.21 3.70
CA GLY A 216 -1.72 -7.61 2.72
C GLY A 216 -0.96 -8.67 1.90
N PRO A 217 0.33 -8.90 2.19
CA PRO A 217 1.19 -9.69 1.30
C PRO A 217 0.73 -11.15 1.09
N PHE A 218 0.28 -11.82 2.16
CA PHE A 218 -0.05 -13.24 2.10
C PHE A 218 -1.33 -13.51 1.31
N LEU A 219 -2.40 -12.73 1.59
CA LEU A 219 -3.67 -12.85 0.86
C LEU A 219 -3.47 -12.52 -0.63
N GLY A 220 -2.77 -11.44 -0.95
CA GLY A 220 -2.52 -11.04 -2.33
C GLY A 220 -1.75 -12.11 -3.12
N ALA A 221 -0.66 -12.63 -2.55
CA ALA A 221 0.15 -13.67 -3.17
C ALA A 221 -0.62 -14.97 -3.42
N ASP A 222 -1.39 -15.43 -2.43
CA ASP A 222 -2.20 -16.65 -2.56
C ASP A 222 -3.35 -16.48 -3.57
N VAL A 223 -4.04 -15.34 -3.56
CA VAL A 223 -5.09 -15.03 -4.54
C VAL A 223 -4.52 -15.01 -5.96
N LEU A 224 -3.40 -14.33 -6.20
CA LEU A 224 -2.78 -14.30 -7.53
C LEU A 224 -2.35 -15.71 -7.97
N ARG A 225 -1.71 -16.46 -7.08
CA ARG A 225 -1.27 -17.84 -7.35
C ARG A 225 -2.45 -18.70 -7.78
N ARG A 226 -3.58 -18.65 -7.06
CA ARG A 226 -4.79 -19.43 -7.38
C ARG A 226 -5.42 -18.99 -8.70
N TYR A 227 -5.50 -17.69 -8.97
CA TYR A 227 -5.97 -17.16 -10.24
C TYR A 227 -5.14 -17.67 -11.42
N LEU A 228 -3.82 -17.53 -11.36
CA LEU A 228 -2.91 -17.98 -12.41
C LEU A 228 -2.96 -19.50 -12.59
N SER A 229 -3.07 -20.26 -11.50
CA SER A 229 -3.22 -21.72 -11.55
C SER A 229 -4.52 -22.12 -12.26
N ALA A 230 -5.64 -21.47 -11.96
CA ALA A 230 -6.93 -21.71 -12.61
C ALA A 230 -6.90 -21.35 -14.11
N ARG A 231 -6.04 -20.40 -14.49
CA ARG A 231 -5.75 -20.01 -15.89
C ARG A 231 -4.70 -20.90 -16.56
N GLN A 232 -4.22 -21.94 -15.88
CA GLN A 232 -3.19 -22.87 -16.34
C GLN A 232 -1.84 -22.19 -16.66
N VAL A 233 -1.57 -21.06 -16.03
CA VAL A 233 -0.27 -20.37 -16.14
C VAL A 233 0.73 -21.06 -15.19
N PRO A 234 1.94 -21.44 -15.66
CA PRO A 234 2.97 -21.99 -14.80
C PRO A 234 3.37 -20.97 -13.73
N VAL A 235 2.98 -21.23 -12.49
CA VAL A 235 3.24 -20.34 -11.35
C VAL A 235 3.88 -21.11 -10.19
N ARG A 236 4.82 -20.46 -9.51
CA ARG A 236 5.37 -20.88 -8.22
C ARG A 236 5.31 -19.74 -7.22
N TYR A 237 4.89 -20.03 -6.01
CA TYR A 237 4.83 -19.11 -4.89
C TYR A 237 5.75 -19.58 -3.77
N VAL A 238 6.79 -18.81 -3.46
CA VAL A 238 7.75 -19.12 -2.40
C VAL A 238 7.82 -17.99 -1.38
N SER A 239 8.09 -18.35 -0.13
CA SER A 239 8.46 -17.39 0.93
C SER A 239 9.32 -18.10 1.97
N TYR A 240 9.71 -17.40 3.02
CA TYR A 240 10.50 -17.93 4.13
C TYR A 240 10.25 -17.09 5.39
N THR A 241 10.75 -17.55 6.53
CA THR A 241 10.75 -16.76 7.79
C THR A 241 12.05 -15.99 7.92
N ASP A 242 12.02 -14.69 8.26
CA ASP A 242 13.24 -13.90 8.46
C ASP A 242 13.85 -14.16 9.85
N ASP A 243 14.30 -15.39 10.00
CA ASP A 243 14.87 -16.03 11.18
C ASP A 243 16.09 -15.27 11.74
N GLU A 244 16.84 -14.54 10.91
CA GLU A 244 18.10 -13.85 11.27
C GLU A 244 17.90 -12.38 11.63
N SER A 245 16.64 -11.95 11.69
CA SER A 245 16.25 -10.58 11.98
C SER A 245 16.62 -10.13 13.40
N CYS A 246 17.08 -8.89 13.53
CA CYS A 246 17.40 -8.29 14.82
C CYS A 246 16.16 -8.18 15.74
N TYR A 247 14.95 -8.15 15.17
CA TYR A 247 13.69 -8.18 15.92
C TYR A 247 13.47 -9.52 16.65
N VAL A 248 13.95 -10.63 16.06
CA VAL A 248 13.92 -11.96 16.71
C VAL A 248 14.87 -11.97 17.90
N ALA A 249 16.10 -11.49 17.72
CA ALA A 249 17.08 -11.37 18.81
C ALA A 249 16.56 -10.49 19.95
N ARG A 250 15.93 -9.36 19.63
CA ARG A 250 15.28 -8.50 20.63
C ARG A 250 14.18 -9.25 21.38
N ARG A 251 13.27 -9.90 20.66
CA ARG A 251 12.16 -10.62 21.29
C ARG A 251 12.64 -11.75 22.20
N ALA A 252 13.68 -12.47 21.77
CA ALA A 252 14.30 -13.50 22.58
C ALA A 252 14.83 -12.96 23.90
N ARG A 253 15.47 -11.78 23.89
CA ARG A 253 15.89 -11.08 25.13
C ARG A 253 14.71 -10.72 26.04
N GLU A 254 13.61 -10.22 25.48
CA GLU A 254 12.39 -9.89 26.24
C GLU A 254 11.77 -11.11 26.91
N LEU A 255 11.94 -12.29 26.31
CA LEU A 255 11.38 -13.57 26.80
C LEU A 255 12.37 -14.38 27.65
N GLY A 256 13.64 -13.98 27.73
CA GLY A 256 14.68 -14.76 28.40
C GLY A 256 15.06 -16.06 27.65
N GLU A 257 14.90 -16.08 26.32
CA GLU A 257 15.18 -17.23 25.45
C GLU A 257 16.34 -16.94 24.49
N THR A 258 16.81 -17.98 23.78
CA THR A 258 17.71 -17.79 22.63
C THR A 258 16.92 -17.37 21.38
N ALA A 259 17.55 -16.61 20.49
CA ALA A 259 16.94 -16.18 19.23
C ALA A 259 16.46 -17.36 18.37
N ARG A 260 17.22 -18.47 18.35
CA ARG A 260 16.84 -19.70 17.65
C ARG A 260 15.58 -20.35 18.23
N GLN A 261 15.43 -20.41 19.56
CA GLN A 261 14.21 -20.92 20.21
C GLN A 261 13.01 -20.04 19.90
N THR A 262 13.20 -18.71 19.96
CA THR A 262 12.16 -17.73 19.62
C THR A 262 11.71 -17.86 18.16
N ALA A 263 12.65 -17.91 17.21
CA ALA A 263 12.38 -18.12 15.80
C ALA A 263 11.58 -19.42 15.60
N PHE A 264 12.09 -20.56 16.10
CA PHE A 264 11.43 -21.85 15.99
C PHE A 264 9.98 -21.82 16.49
N ARG A 265 9.73 -21.21 17.66
CA ARG A 265 8.37 -21.12 18.23
C ARG A 265 7.44 -20.32 17.33
N TYR A 266 7.86 -19.13 16.90
CA TYR A 266 6.98 -18.23 16.16
C TYR A 266 6.83 -18.65 14.70
N THR A 267 7.85 -19.24 14.06
CA THR A 267 7.72 -19.88 12.74
C THR A 267 6.60 -20.93 12.75
N ARG A 268 6.54 -21.81 13.77
CA ARG A 268 5.43 -22.79 13.88
C ARG A 268 4.05 -22.14 13.99
N ARG A 269 3.94 -21.01 14.72
CA ARG A 269 2.65 -20.29 14.85
C ARG A 269 2.26 -19.60 13.54
N ILE A 270 3.22 -18.99 12.87
CA ILE A 270 3.04 -18.36 11.56
C ILE A 270 2.52 -19.41 10.56
N GLU A 271 3.15 -20.59 10.50
CA GLU A 271 2.72 -21.69 9.63
C GLU A 271 1.31 -22.20 9.98
N GLU A 272 0.99 -22.32 11.27
CA GLU A 272 -0.36 -22.67 11.72
C GLU A 272 -1.38 -21.63 11.23
N THR A 273 -1.11 -20.34 11.43
CA THR A 273 -1.98 -19.25 10.96
C THR A 273 -2.16 -19.27 9.44
N LEU A 274 -1.09 -19.45 8.66
CA LEU A 274 -1.15 -19.54 7.20
C LEU A 274 -1.94 -20.78 6.74
N SER A 275 -1.78 -21.90 7.45
CA SER A 275 -2.52 -23.15 7.17
C SER A 275 -4.02 -22.97 7.43
N LEU A 276 -4.39 -22.41 8.59
CA LEU A 276 -5.77 -22.09 8.93
C LEU A 276 -6.40 -21.11 7.93
N ALA A 277 -5.62 -20.15 7.42
CA ALA A 277 -6.07 -19.17 6.43
C ALA A 277 -6.12 -19.72 4.99
N GLY A 278 -5.57 -20.91 4.74
CA GLY A 278 -5.39 -21.47 3.40
C GLY A 278 -4.46 -20.66 2.50
N MET A 279 -3.46 -19.98 3.08
CA MET A 279 -2.49 -19.10 2.39
C MET A 279 -1.08 -19.68 2.39
N VAL A 280 -0.95 -20.99 2.18
CA VAL A 280 0.31 -21.71 2.27
C VAL A 280 1.09 -21.58 0.95
N PRO A 281 2.36 -21.11 0.98
CA PRO A 281 3.22 -21.10 -0.20
C PRO A 281 3.49 -22.50 -0.76
N ASP A 282 3.86 -22.61 -2.04
CA ASP A 282 4.31 -23.88 -2.62
C ASP A 282 5.59 -24.38 -1.93
N TYR A 283 6.41 -23.46 -1.41
CA TYR A 283 7.51 -23.75 -0.48
C TYR A 283 7.73 -22.62 0.51
N TYR A 284 7.87 -22.98 1.79
CA TYR A 284 8.12 -22.05 2.88
C TYR A 284 9.41 -22.44 3.60
N ALA A 285 10.50 -21.69 3.36
CA ALA A 285 11.82 -22.08 3.86
C ALA A 285 12.05 -21.67 5.33
N HIS A 286 12.89 -22.45 6.01
CA HIS A 286 13.25 -22.28 7.41
C HIS A 286 14.77 -22.05 7.57
N PRO A 287 15.26 -20.80 7.58
CA PRO A 287 16.71 -20.53 7.57
C PRO A 287 17.51 -21.21 8.69
N HIS A 288 17.00 -21.30 9.93
CA HIS A 288 17.72 -21.98 11.03
C HIS A 288 17.70 -23.52 10.96
N ARG A 289 16.88 -24.10 10.07
CA ARG A 289 16.78 -25.56 9.86
C ARG A 289 17.40 -25.99 8.54
N GLU A 290 17.59 -25.06 7.61
CA GLU A 290 18.09 -25.32 6.26
C GLU A 290 19.41 -24.57 6.02
N PRO A 291 20.56 -25.26 6.05
CA PRO A 291 21.88 -24.63 5.84
C PRO A 291 21.97 -23.80 4.56
N ARG A 292 21.23 -24.23 3.53
CA ARG A 292 21.15 -23.60 2.21
C ARG A 292 20.86 -22.11 2.24
N HIS A 293 20.08 -21.62 3.22
CA HIS A 293 19.79 -20.19 3.30
C HIS A 293 21.07 -19.38 3.51
N ALA A 294 21.84 -19.70 4.56
CA ALA A 294 23.09 -19.00 4.86
C ALA A 294 24.12 -19.20 3.74
N GLU A 295 24.21 -20.41 3.18
CA GLU A 295 25.11 -20.73 2.06
C GLU A 295 24.81 -19.89 0.82
N THR A 296 23.53 -19.79 0.43
CA THR A 296 23.10 -19.01 -0.74
C THR A 296 23.32 -17.51 -0.52
N VAL A 297 22.99 -16.99 0.66
CA VAL A 297 23.26 -15.58 1.03
C VAL A 297 24.77 -15.27 0.94
N GLN A 298 25.61 -16.10 1.55
CA GLN A 298 27.07 -15.91 1.57
C GLN A 298 27.68 -16.04 0.16
N ARG A 299 27.18 -16.96 -0.67
CA ARG A 299 27.60 -17.15 -2.06
C ARG A 299 27.35 -15.91 -2.91
N HIS A 300 26.15 -15.35 -2.85
CA HIS A 300 25.82 -14.14 -3.63
C HIS A 300 26.51 -12.89 -3.09
N PHE A 301 26.63 -12.75 -1.77
CA PHE A 301 27.46 -11.72 -1.17
C PHE A 301 28.89 -11.77 -1.69
N ARG A 302 29.50 -12.96 -1.70
CA ARG A 302 30.87 -13.14 -2.16
C ARG A 302 31.04 -12.76 -3.63
N ALA A 303 30.09 -13.15 -4.48
CA ALA A 303 30.10 -12.79 -5.90
C ALA A 303 30.07 -11.26 -6.11
N LEU A 304 29.21 -10.53 -5.39
CA LEU A 304 29.16 -9.06 -5.47
C LEU A 304 30.41 -8.39 -4.90
N TYR A 305 30.97 -8.94 -3.82
CA TYR A 305 32.20 -8.43 -3.21
C TYR A 305 33.40 -8.62 -4.14
N ASP A 306 33.60 -9.81 -4.69
CA ASP A 306 34.70 -10.13 -5.60
C ASP A 306 34.61 -9.35 -6.93
N ALA A 307 33.39 -8.98 -7.35
CA ALA A 307 33.14 -8.10 -8.49
C ALA A 307 33.39 -6.60 -8.21
N GLY A 308 33.76 -6.23 -6.98
CA GLY A 308 34.02 -4.83 -6.58
C GLY A 308 32.75 -3.97 -6.46
N VAL A 309 31.57 -4.59 -6.39
CA VAL A 309 30.29 -3.89 -6.22
C VAL A 309 30.09 -3.43 -4.78
N ILE A 310 30.57 -4.22 -3.82
CA ILE A 310 30.52 -3.93 -2.38
C ILE A 310 31.86 -3.34 -1.94
N GLU A 311 31.81 -2.25 -1.18
CA GLU A 311 32.98 -1.51 -0.71
C GLU A 311 33.09 -1.53 0.82
N GLU A 312 34.31 -1.54 1.34
CA GLU A 312 34.56 -1.28 2.75
C GLU A 312 34.51 0.22 3.04
N ARG A 313 33.77 0.62 4.08
CA ARG A 313 33.73 1.98 4.58
C ARG A 313 33.75 2.02 6.10
N THR A 314 34.29 3.10 6.64
CA THR A 314 34.12 3.44 8.05
C THR A 314 33.04 4.50 8.18
N MET A 315 31.98 4.20 8.93
CA MET A 315 30.83 5.07 9.08
C MET A 315 30.54 5.31 10.57
N PRO A 316 30.08 6.51 10.97
CA PRO A 316 29.61 6.74 12.33
C PRO A 316 28.36 5.89 12.59
N THR A 317 28.31 5.19 13.70
CA THR A 317 27.17 4.35 14.11
C THR A 317 26.81 4.64 15.56
N PRO A 318 25.52 4.76 15.91
CA PRO A 318 25.11 4.89 17.31
C PRO A 318 25.59 3.70 18.13
N TYR A 319 26.26 3.98 19.25
CA TYR A 319 26.76 3.00 20.21
C TYR A 319 26.21 3.34 21.59
N CYS A 320 25.57 2.36 22.23
CA CYS A 320 25.12 2.49 23.60
C CYS A 320 26.27 2.10 24.54
N GLU A 321 26.77 3.06 25.32
CA GLU A 321 27.88 2.80 26.25
C GLU A 321 27.47 1.88 27.41
N ARG A 322 26.22 1.99 27.86
CA ARG A 322 25.68 1.16 28.94
C ARG A 322 25.44 -0.28 28.52
N CYS A 323 24.99 -0.50 27.28
CA CYS A 323 24.74 -1.84 26.74
C CYS A 323 25.94 -2.39 25.97
N GLU A 324 27.00 -1.60 25.84
CA GLU A 324 28.24 -1.92 25.13
C GLU A 324 28.04 -2.47 23.71
N GLN A 325 27.07 -1.91 22.98
CA GLN A 325 26.67 -2.43 21.65
C GLN A 325 26.36 -1.30 20.67
N PHE A 326 26.69 -1.52 19.40
CA PHE A 326 26.14 -0.73 18.30
C PHE A 326 24.63 -0.97 18.16
N LEU A 327 23.89 0.09 17.88
CA LEU A 327 22.44 0.06 17.76
C LEU A 327 22.02 0.17 16.29
N TYR A 328 21.13 -0.73 15.90
CA TYR A 328 20.52 -0.82 14.57
C TYR A 328 19.05 -1.14 14.73
N GLU A 329 18.21 -0.80 13.74
CA GLU A 329 16.79 -1.21 13.65
C GLU A 329 16.09 -1.38 15.00
N ALA A 330 15.85 -2.64 15.41
CA ALA A 330 15.08 -3.04 16.59
C ALA A 330 15.66 -2.58 17.94
N ASP A 331 16.89 -2.08 17.97
CA ASP A 331 17.62 -1.61 19.17
C ASP A 331 17.72 -0.07 19.29
N LEU A 332 17.30 0.67 18.26
CA LEU A 332 17.33 2.14 18.21
C LEU A 332 15.96 2.70 17.84
N ARG A 333 15.42 3.62 18.65
CA ARG A 333 14.20 4.38 18.32
C ARG A 333 14.44 5.88 18.39
N GLY A 334 13.87 6.61 17.44
CA GLY A 334 13.92 8.07 17.41
C GLY A 334 12.93 8.62 16.39
N LEU A 335 13.30 9.70 15.72
CA LEU A 335 12.50 10.34 14.67
C LEU A 335 13.17 10.19 13.31
N CYS A 336 12.37 9.92 12.28
CA CYS A 336 12.81 9.77 10.91
C CYS A 336 13.39 11.09 10.39
N ARG A 337 14.56 11.06 9.75
CA ARG A 337 15.18 12.29 9.20
C ARG A 337 14.38 12.94 8.08
N TYR A 338 13.57 12.15 7.37
CA TYR A 338 12.77 12.62 6.24
C TYR A 338 11.40 13.15 6.67
N CYS A 339 10.59 12.33 7.34
CA CYS A 339 9.20 12.68 7.69
C CYS A 339 9.00 13.10 9.15
N ARG A 340 10.02 12.98 10.00
CA ARG A 340 9.99 13.33 11.44
C ARG A 340 9.00 12.52 12.29
N LEU A 341 8.39 11.47 11.75
CA LEU A 341 7.59 10.51 12.51
C LEU A 341 8.48 9.53 13.29
N PRO A 342 7.98 8.94 14.38
CA PRO A 342 8.69 7.92 15.13
C PRO A 342 9.14 6.77 14.24
N CYS A 343 10.41 6.38 14.32
CA CYS A 343 10.95 5.29 13.53
C CYS A 343 12.02 4.49 14.28
N ASP A 344 12.27 3.29 13.78
CA ASP A 344 13.38 2.46 14.20
C ASP A 344 14.63 2.75 13.34
N GLY A 345 15.75 2.10 13.68
CA GLY A 345 17.11 2.51 13.32
C GLY A 345 17.48 2.62 11.83
N THR A 346 16.85 1.89 10.91
CA THR A 346 17.38 1.77 9.53
C THR A 346 16.35 2.07 8.43
N TYR A 347 15.07 1.85 8.69
CA TYR A 347 14.01 2.10 7.73
C TYR A 347 12.80 2.71 8.45
N CYS A 348 12.19 3.71 7.82
CA CYS A 348 10.98 4.32 8.36
C CYS A 348 9.76 3.57 7.83
N GLU A 349 8.95 3.02 8.73
CA GLU A 349 7.72 2.30 8.37
C GLU A 349 6.65 3.23 7.77
N ASP A 350 6.66 4.52 8.08
CA ASP A 350 5.67 5.48 7.58
C ASP A 350 5.95 5.94 6.15
N CYS A 351 7.17 6.45 5.88
CA CYS A 351 7.51 6.95 4.55
C CYS A 351 8.21 5.91 3.66
N GLY A 352 8.63 4.76 4.21
CA GLY A 352 9.35 3.71 3.49
C GLY A 352 10.81 4.03 3.16
N PHE A 353 11.30 5.26 3.46
CA PHE A 353 12.65 5.65 3.06
C PHE A 353 13.75 5.00 3.91
N PRO A 354 14.88 4.61 3.29
CA PRO A 354 16.06 4.11 3.98
C PRO A 354 16.80 5.23 4.71
N GLN A 355 17.27 4.96 5.93
CA GLN A 355 18.16 5.85 6.66
C GLN A 355 19.29 5.07 7.33
N ASP A 356 20.47 5.68 7.41
CA ASP A 356 21.51 5.14 8.26
C ASP A 356 21.12 5.32 9.73
N PRO A 357 21.45 4.40 10.66
CA PRO A 357 21.22 4.56 12.09
C PRO A 357 21.77 5.86 12.67
N ALA A 358 22.89 6.37 12.16
CA ALA A 358 23.41 7.67 12.59
C ALA A 358 22.56 8.86 12.12
N GLY A 359 21.66 8.65 11.17
CA GLY A 359 20.69 9.62 10.70
C GLY A 359 19.42 9.69 11.54
N VAL A 360 19.19 8.77 12.48
CA VAL A 360 18.02 8.80 13.36
C VAL A 360 18.14 9.95 14.35
N LEU A 361 17.13 10.80 14.38
CA LEU A 361 17.09 11.99 15.22
C LEU A 361 16.58 11.64 16.60
N ASP A 362 17.14 12.26 17.64
CA ASP A 362 16.78 12.00 19.04
C ASP A 362 16.78 10.50 19.41
N GLY A 363 17.70 9.75 18.80
CA GLY A 363 17.83 8.31 18.97
C GLY A 363 18.05 7.92 20.43
N ARG A 364 17.34 6.87 20.87
CA ARG A 364 17.50 6.26 22.19
C ARG A 364 17.66 4.75 22.05
N CYS A 365 18.52 4.20 22.90
CA CYS A 365 18.65 2.76 23.04
C CYS A 365 17.33 2.19 23.56
N ILE A 366 16.70 1.30 22.81
CA ILE A 366 15.43 0.69 23.20
C ILE A 366 15.59 -0.15 24.48
N ARG A 367 16.78 -0.73 24.69
CA ARG A 367 17.07 -1.61 25.83
C ARG A 367 17.18 -0.87 27.16
N CYS A 368 17.79 0.32 27.19
CA CYS A 368 18.08 1.01 28.46
C CYS A 368 17.63 2.48 28.51
N GLY A 369 17.10 3.04 27.42
CA GLY A 369 16.63 4.42 27.33
C GLY A 369 17.73 5.48 27.14
N GLU A 370 19.00 5.10 27.32
CA GLU A 370 20.15 6.00 27.16
C GLU A 370 20.28 6.54 25.74
N GLN A 371 20.77 7.78 25.64
CA GLN A 371 21.12 8.36 24.35
C GLN A 371 22.46 7.76 23.89
N PRO A 372 22.52 7.13 22.71
CA PRO A 372 23.76 6.55 22.20
C PRO A 372 24.71 7.64 21.70
N VAL A 373 26.00 7.32 21.69
CA VAL A 373 27.06 8.17 21.14
C VAL A 373 27.51 7.63 19.77
N PRO A 374 27.80 8.48 18.78
CA PRO A 374 28.32 8.01 17.51
C PRO A 374 29.75 7.46 17.68
N ARG A 375 29.99 6.23 17.25
CA ARG A 375 31.33 5.62 17.18
C ARG A 375 31.64 5.14 15.77
N PRO A 376 32.90 5.24 15.29
CA PRO A 376 33.31 4.66 14.02
C PRO A 376 33.08 3.15 13.98
N SER A 377 32.48 2.67 12.89
CA SER A 377 32.26 1.24 12.64
C SER A 377 32.63 0.92 11.20
N ARG A 378 33.46 -0.12 11.01
CA ARG A 378 33.77 -0.68 9.68
C ARG A 378 32.54 -1.44 9.18
N ARG A 379 32.08 -1.13 7.97
CA ARG A 379 30.89 -1.72 7.34
C ARG A 379 31.16 -2.00 5.88
N LEU A 380 30.54 -3.04 5.36
CA LEU A 380 30.47 -3.31 3.94
C LEU A 380 29.26 -2.58 3.38
N VAL A 381 29.41 -1.92 2.24
CA VAL A 381 28.43 -0.98 1.71
C VAL A 381 28.23 -1.23 0.23
N LEU A 382 26.97 -1.24 -0.20
CA LEU A 382 26.57 -1.15 -1.60
C LEU A 382 26.34 0.33 -1.96
N PRO A 383 27.18 0.95 -2.82
CA PRO A 383 26.98 2.32 -3.27
C PRO A 383 25.80 2.43 -4.26
N LEU A 384 24.56 2.47 -3.76
CA LEU A 384 23.36 2.44 -4.59
C LEU A 384 23.28 3.56 -5.63
N SER A 385 23.90 4.71 -5.34
CA SER A 385 23.99 5.85 -6.26
C SER A 385 24.55 5.46 -7.64
N ARG A 386 25.45 4.45 -7.72
CA ARG A 386 25.99 3.93 -8.98
C ARG A 386 24.95 3.25 -9.87
N HIS A 387 23.85 2.78 -9.27
CA HIS A 387 22.78 2.07 -9.98
C HIS A 387 21.60 2.97 -10.35
N ALA A 388 21.60 4.25 -9.96
CA ALA A 388 20.47 5.16 -10.16
C ALA A 388 19.99 5.25 -11.62
N ALA A 389 20.93 5.31 -12.59
CA ALA A 389 20.59 5.37 -14.00
C ALA A 389 19.94 4.07 -14.53
N ALA A 390 20.41 2.91 -14.06
CA ALA A 390 19.86 1.61 -14.45
C ALA A 390 18.48 1.39 -13.84
N LEU A 391 18.29 1.76 -12.57
CA LEU A 391 17.00 1.71 -11.88
C LEU A 391 15.98 2.65 -12.54
N ARG A 392 16.39 3.88 -12.88
CA ARG A 392 15.52 4.82 -13.60
C ARG A 392 15.04 4.24 -14.93
N ARG A 393 15.94 3.63 -15.72
CA ARG A 393 15.56 2.95 -16.97
C ARG A 393 14.55 1.83 -16.70
N LEU A 394 14.79 0.99 -15.68
CA LEU A 394 13.87 -0.08 -15.30
C LEU A 394 12.46 0.47 -15.01
N TYR A 395 12.37 1.58 -14.27
CA TYR A 395 11.09 2.19 -13.91
C TYR A 395 10.39 2.88 -15.09
N ASP A 396 11.15 3.42 -16.04
CA ASP A 396 10.61 4.07 -17.24
C ASP A 396 10.11 3.05 -18.28
N THR A 397 10.70 1.84 -18.31
CA THR A 397 10.38 0.80 -19.33
C THR A 397 9.28 -0.17 -18.93
N GLN A 398 8.78 -0.10 -17.69
CA GLN A 398 7.72 -1.00 -17.22
C GLN A 398 6.67 -0.28 -16.38
N ARG A 399 5.46 -0.86 -16.34
CA ARG A 399 4.37 -0.31 -15.55
C ARG A 399 4.51 -0.74 -14.09
N TRP A 400 4.74 0.23 -13.21
CA TRP A 400 4.71 0.03 -11.76
C TRP A 400 3.36 0.46 -11.18
N PRO A 401 2.83 -0.23 -10.15
CA PRO A 401 1.65 0.24 -9.43
C PRO A 401 1.82 1.69 -8.92
N ARG A 402 0.73 2.46 -8.97
CA ARG A 402 0.69 3.84 -8.45
C ARG A 402 0.97 3.78 -6.93
N GLY A 403 1.95 4.54 -6.44
CA GLY A 403 2.50 4.40 -5.08
C GLY A 403 3.98 4.02 -5.10
N VAL A 404 4.31 2.75 -5.35
CA VAL A 404 5.71 2.26 -5.39
C VAL A 404 6.53 2.95 -6.47
N GLY A 405 5.95 3.17 -7.66
CA GLY A 405 6.64 3.88 -8.74
C GLY A 405 6.96 5.34 -8.40
N ASP A 406 6.06 6.02 -7.67
CA ASP A 406 6.28 7.40 -7.22
C ASP A 406 7.33 7.45 -6.10
N PHE A 407 7.26 6.51 -5.15
CA PHE A 407 8.27 6.31 -4.11
C PHE A 407 9.68 6.14 -4.72
N CYS A 408 9.82 5.26 -5.73
CA CYS A 408 11.11 5.01 -6.37
C CYS A 408 11.65 6.25 -7.09
N ARG A 409 10.78 6.97 -7.82
CA ARG A 409 11.15 8.22 -8.49
C ARG A 409 11.57 9.30 -7.49
N GLU A 410 10.83 9.46 -6.40
CA GLU A 410 11.14 10.40 -5.34
C GLU A 410 12.49 10.07 -4.68
N LEU A 411 12.75 8.80 -4.36
CA LEU A 411 14.02 8.40 -3.76
C LEU A 411 15.21 8.61 -4.70
N ILE A 412 15.06 8.35 -6.00
CA ILE A 412 16.10 8.68 -7.00
C ILE A 412 16.37 10.19 -7.03
N LEU A 413 15.31 11.01 -6.99
CA LEU A 413 15.43 12.47 -7.01
C LEU A 413 16.11 13.02 -5.76
N LEU A 414 15.84 12.44 -4.59
CA LEU A 414 16.51 12.78 -3.33
C LEU A 414 17.98 12.30 -3.28
N GLY A 415 18.35 11.37 -4.15
CA GLY A 415 19.65 10.72 -4.18
C GLY A 415 19.64 9.39 -3.43
N LEU A 416 20.00 8.31 -4.13
CA LEU A 416 20.07 6.98 -3.53
C LEU A 416 21.21 6.92 -2.49
N PRO A 417 20.93 6.54 -1.23
CA PRO A 417 21.94 6.50 -0.20
C PRO A 417 22.86 5.28 -0.35
N ASP A 418 24.09 5.44 0.11
CA ASP A 418 24.96 4.30 0.39
C ASP A 418 24.28 3.37 1.40
N THR A 419 24.18 2.09 1.05
CA THR A 419 23.40 1.11 1.84
C THR A 419 24.35 0.08 2.44
N PRO A 420 24.55 0.08 3.77
CA PRO A 420 25.30 -0.97 4.45
C PRO A 420 24.67 -2.34 4.20
N VAL A 421 25.51 -3.32 3.84
CA VAL A 421 25.14 -4.73 3.66
C VAL A 421 25.68 -5.62 4.79
N SER A 422 26.46 -5.03 5.71
CA SER A 422 26.91 -5.68 6.93
C SER A 422 26.79 -4.78 8.15
N ARG A 423 26.74 -5.40 9.33
CA ARG A 423 26.68 -4.73 10.64
C ARG A 423 27.41 -5.53 11.70
N VAL A 424 27.94 -4.84 12.72
CA VAL A 424 28.46 -5.50 13.92
C VAL A 424 27.28 -5.83 14.82
N TYR A 425 26.89 -7.09 14.87
CA TYR A 425 25.72 -7.50 15.63
C TYR A 425 25.88 -8.96 16.08
N PRO A 426 25.44 -9.33 17.30
CA PRO A 426 25.71 -10.66 17.88
C PRO A 426 24.89 -11.79 17.24
N TYR A 427 24.03 -11.52 16.26
CA TYR A 427 23.08 -12.49 15.71
C TYR A 427 22.82 -12.24 14.21
N GLY A 428 22.88 -13.29 13.39
CA GLY A 428 22.67 -13.21 11.95
C GLY A 428 23.64 -14.07 11.16
N VAL A 429 23.53 -14.03 9.82
CA VAL A 429 24.45 -14.73 8.90
C VAL A 429 25.84 -14.09 8.94
N PRO A 430 26.91 -14.80 9.32
CA PRO A 430 28.26 -14.22 9.40
C PRO A 430 28.78 -13.75 8.05
N VAL A 431 29.59 -12.69 8.04
CA VAL A 431 30.31 -12.25 6.84
C VAL A 431 31.43 -13.25 6.49
N PRO A 432 31.47 -13.82 5.27
CA PRO A 432 32.43 -14.86 4.89
C PRO A 432 33.77 -14.28 4.40
N LEU A 433 34.36 -13.36 5.17
CA LEU A 433 35.65 -12.71 4.88
C LEU A 433 36.57 -12.76 6.10
N SER A 434 37.87 -12.95 5.88
CA SER A 434 38.88 -12.90 6.94
C SER A 434 38.99 -11.47 7.51
N GLY A 435 39.05 -11.33 8.84
CA GLY A 435 39.14 -10.03 9.51
C GLY A 435 37.80 -9.29 9.69
N TRP A 436 36.68 -10.00 9.49
CA TRP A 436 35.30 -9.52 9.68
C TRP A 436 34.55 -10.31 10.78
N GLU A 437 35.29 -10.87 11.73
CA GLU A 437 34.72 -11.59 12.86
C GLU A 437 33.81 -10.69 13.70
N GLY A 438 32.60 -11.17 14.02
CA GLY A 438 31.59 -10.39 14.74
C GLY A 438 30.69 -9.50 13.85
N HIS A 439 30.94 -9.47 12.54
CA HIS A 439 30.02 -8.89 11.57
C HIS A 439 29.06 -9.93 11.01
N VAL A 440 27.84 -9.49 10.77
CA VAL A 440 26.78 -10.25 10.08
C VAL A 440 26.29 -9.49 8.85
N LEU A 441 25.80 -10.23 7.87
CA LEU A 441 25.13 -9.70 6.70
C LEU A 441 23.75 -9.15 7.10
N ASP A 442 23.41 -7.99 6.55
CA ASP A 442 22.17 -7.30 6.86
C ASP A 442 20.96 -8.03 6.22
N THR A 443 19.85 -8.15 6.95
CA THR A 443 18.67 -8.89 6.48
C THR A 443 17.96 -8.22 5.30
N TRP A 444 18.06 -6.89 5.20
CA TRP A 444 17.52 -6.17 4.05
C TRP A 444 18.35 -6.39 2.79
N PHE A 445 19.66 -6.61 2.93
CA PHE A 445 20.52 -7.07 1.84
C PHE A 445 20.20 -8.53 1.46
N SER A 446 20.17 -9.42 2.46
CA SER A 446 20.08 -10.86 2.22
C SER A 446 18.71 -11.34 1.72
N GLY A 447 17.66 -10.54 1.88
CA GLY A 447 16.29 -11.02 1.70
C GLY A 447 15.95 -11.59 0.31
N ILE A 448 16.51 -11.01 -0.76
CA ILE A 448 16.32 -11.56 -2.12
C ILE A 448 16.91 -12.96 -2.26
N TYR A 449 18.04 -13.21 -1.62
CA TYR A 449 18.73 -14.50 -1.63
C TYR A 449 18.01 -15.53 -0.74
N GLY A 450 17.22 -15.08 0.24
CA GLY A 450 16.29 -15.92 0.98
C GLY A 450 15.23 -16.55 0.06
N TYR A 451 14.67 -15.78 -0.88
CA TYR A 451 13.74 -16.35 -1.88
C TYR A 451 14.45 -17.27 -2.87
N MET A 452 15.69 -16.98 -3.27
CA MET A 452 16.48 -17.87 -4.12
C MET A 452 16.72 -19.21 -3.41
N ALA A 453 17.11 -19.19 -2.13
CA ALA A 453 17.26 -20.39 -1.31
C ALA A 453 15.94 -21.17 -1.16
N ALA A 454 14.81 -20.47 -0.96
CA ALA A 454 13.49 -21.09 -0.92
C ALA A 454 13.12 -21.74 -2.27
N THR A 455 13.50 -21.12 -3.39
CA THR A 455 13.27 -21.67 -4.74
C THR A 455 14.13 -22.91 -4.99
N GLU A 456 15.39 -22.92 -4.54
CA GLU A 456 16.24 -24.11 -4.56
C GLU A 456 15.61 -25.22 -3.71
N GLY A 457 15.09 -24.88 -2.53
CA GLY A 457 14.40 -25.80 -1.62
C GLY A 457 13.19 -26.46 -2.28
N LEU A 458 12.36 -25.66 -2.94
CA LEU A 458 11.24 -26.14 -3.76
C LEU A 458 11.69 -27.09 -4.87
N GLY A 459 12.74 -26.73 -5.61
CA GLY A 459 13.30 -27.58 -6.66
C GLY A 459 13.73 -28.95 -6.13
N ALA A 460 14.41 -28.97 -4.98
CA ALA A 460 14.78 -30.22 -4.32
C ALA A 460 13.56 -31.04 -3.88
N ALA A 461 12.54 -30.39 -3.31
CA ALA A 461 11.31 -31.06 -2.85
C ALA A 461 10.50 -31.66 -4.00
N LEU A 462 10.50 -31.03 -5.17
CA LEU A 462 9.82 -31.51 -6.38
C LEU A 462 10.67 -32.50 -7.20
N GLY A 463 11.94 -32.71 -6.87
CA GLY A 463 12.86 -33.48 -7.71
C GLY A 463 13.28 -32.75 -9.01
N GLU A 464 13.14 -31.42 -9.05
CA GLU A 464 13.53 -30.53 -10.15
C GLU A 464 14.73 -29.65 -9.74
N PRO A 465 15.97 -30.18 -9.70
CA PRO A 465 17.14 -29.42 -9.22
C PRO A 465 17.48 -28.17 -10.06
N GLY A 466 17.07 -28.13 -11.32
CA GLY A 466 17.23 -26.95 -12.21
C GLY A 466 16.14 -25.88 -12.06
N LEU A 467 15.15 -26.07 -11.18
CA LEU A 467 14.01 -25.16 -11.05
C LEU A 467 14.44 -23.73 -10.67
N ALA A 468 15.34 -23.59 -9.71
CA ALA A 468 15.80 -22.29 -9.24
C ALA A 468 16.58 -21.54 -10.33
N ASP A 469 17.49 -22.24 -11.02
CA ASP A 469 18.24 -21.67 -12.13
C ASP A 469 17.30 -21.17 -13.24
N ARG A 470 16.31 -22.00 -13.63
CA ARG A 470 15.27 -21.60 -14.59
C ARG A 470 14.50 -20.36 -14.14
N LEU A 471 13.95 -20.34 -12.92
CA LEU A 471 13.10 -19.23 -12.48
C LEU A 471 13.86 -17.93 -12.20
N TRP A 472 15.17 -17.98 -11.90
CA TRP A 472 15.96 -16.78 -11.58
C TRP A 472 16.89 -16.32 -12.72
N ASN A 473 17.05 -17.12 -13.78
CA ASN A 473 17.92 -16.80 -14.91
C ASN A 473 17.24 -16.86 -16.30
N ASP A 474 15.94 -17.16 -16.39
CA ASP A 474 15.17 -17.13 -17.66
C ASP A 474 14.46 -15.79 -17.84
N GLU A 475 14.74 -15.08 -18.95
CA GLU A 475 14.10 -13.79 -19.31
C GLU A 475 12.58 -13.87 -19.44
N ASP A 476 12.03 -15.06 -19.73
CA ASP A 476 10.59 -15.30 -19.81
C ASP A 476 9.91 -15.47 -18.43
N THR A 477 10.68 -15.37 -17.34
CA THR A 477 10.15 -15.44 -15.97
C THR A 477 9.66 -14.07 -15.49
N THR A 478 8.36 -13.98 -15.19
CA THR A 478 7.76 -12.80 -14.55
C THR A 478 7.87 -12.91 -13.03
N LEU A 479 8.72 -12.08 -12.43
CA LEU A 479 8.86 -11.96 -10.97
C LEU A 479 7.84 -10.97 -10.39
N VAL A 480 7.03 -11.43 -9.43
CA VAL A 480 6.00 -10.65 -8.73
C VAL A 480 6.26 -10.66 -7.24
N HIS A 481 6.38 -9.48 -6.63
CA HIS A 481 6.51 -9.32 -5.19
C HIS A 481 5.24 -8.77 -4.56
N PHE A 482 4.79 -9.38 -3.48
CA PHE A 482 3.74 -8.85 -2.60
C PHE A 482 4.34 -8.34 -1.29
N ILE A 483 4.06 -7.08 -0.95
CA ILE A 483 4.72 -6.40 0.17
C ILE A 483 3.80 -5.46 0.94
N GLY A 484 4.14 -5.19 2.21
CA GLY A 484 3.71 -3.96 2.87
C GLY A 484 4.47 -2.76 2.30
N PHE A 485 3.88 -1.56 2.38
CA PHE A 485 4.49 -0.34 1.84
C PHE A 485 5.86 -0.01 2.47
N ASP A 486 6.08 -0.38 3.73
CA ASP A 486 7.34 -0.28 4.46
C ASP A 486 8.49 -1.08 3.83
N CYS A 487 8.19 -2.12 3.06
CA CYS A 487 9.17 -2.93 2.33
C CYS A 487 9.47 -2.40 0.90
N SER A 488 8.93 -1.24 0.52
CA SER A 488 9.08 -0.70 -0.85
C SER A 488 10.56 -0.49 -1.23
N PHE A 489 11.39 0.01 -0.32
CA PHE A 489 12.80 0.23 -0.59
C PHE A 489 13.54 -1.06 -0.98
N SER A 490 13.36 -2.14 -0.23
CA SER A 490 14.10 -3.37 -0.50
C SER A 490 13.69 -4.01 -1.83
N HIS A 491 12.39 -4.18 -2.03
CA HIS A 491 11.86 -4.92 -3.17
C HIS A 491 11.88 -4.11 -4.48
N ALA A 492 11.78 -2.78 -4.39
CA ALA A 492 11.72 -1.94 -5.58
C ALA A 492 13.03 -1.22 -5.90
N VAL A 493 13.97 -1.08 -4.95
CA VAL A 493 15.22 -0.32 -5.15
C VAL A 493 16.46 -1.16 -4.86
N LEU A 494 16.63 -1.64 -3.63
CA LEU A 494 17.85 -2.35 -3.21
C LEU A 494 18.04 -3.64 -3.99
N TRP A 495 17.03 -4.51 -4.05
CA TRP A 495 17.17 -5.81 -4.70
C TRP A 495 17.23 -5.72 -6.22
N PRO A 496 16.45 -4.85 -6.91
CA PRO A 496 16.70 -4.58 -8.32
C PRO A 496 18.13 -4.09 -8.58
N ALA A 497 18.71 -3.27 -7.71
CA ALA A 497 20.12 -2.85 -7.86
C ALA A 497 21.09 -4.04 -7.72
N GLN A 498 20.86 -4.93 -6.75
CA GLN A 498 21.66 -6.14 -6.56
C GLN A 498 21.56 -7.09 -7.77
N LEU A 499 20.35 -7.32 -8.28
CA LEU A 499 20.10 -8.16 -9.46
C LEU A 499 20.75 -7.56 -10.71
N LEU A 500 20.65 -6.24 -10.89
CA LEU A 500 21.33 -5.52 -11.97
C LEU A 500 22.85 -5.64 -11.87
N ALA A 501 23.41 -5.51 -10.67
CA ALA A 501 24.85 -5.65 -10.43
C ALA A 501 25.35 -7.07 -10.66
N ALA A 502 24.53 -8.07 -10.35
CA ALA A 502 24.78 -9.47 -10.62
C ALA A 502 24.56 -9.87 -12.09
N GLY A 503 24.10 -8.94 -12.94
CA GLY A 503 23.80 -9.22 -14.34
C GLY A 503 22.58 -10.12 -14.55
N SER A 504 21.69 -10.22 -13.55
CA SER A 504 20.52 -11.10 -13.64
C SER A 504 19.53 -10.61 -14.73
N PRO A 505 19.04 -11.53 -15.58
CA PRO A 505 17.99 -11.22 -16.54
C PRO A 505 16.63 -11.03 -15.85
N VAL A 506 16.37 -11.76 -14.77
CA VAL A 506 15.12 -11.71 -14.03
C VAL A 506 15.14 -10.55 -13.04
N ARG A 507 14.17 -9.64 -13.20
CA ARG A 507 13.97 -8.48 -12.32
C ARG A 507 12.51 -8.39 -11.94
N PRO A 508 12.17 -7.76 -10.80
CA PRO A 508 10.78 -7.58 -10.42
C PRO A 508 10.02 -6.86 -11.54
N ARG A 509 9.05 -7.55 -12.14
CA ARG A 509 8.16 -6.96 -13.13
C ARG A 509 7.03 -6.19 -12.45
N TYR A 510 6.54 -6.75 -11.34
CA TYR A 510 5.50 -6.17 -10.52
C TYR A 510 5.90 -6.21 -9.04
N VAL A 511 5.79 -5.08 -8.35
CA VAL A 511 5.88 -4.99 -6.89
C VAL A 511 4.56 -4.42 -6.40
N ILE A 512 3.69 -5.31 -5.93
CA ILE A 512 2.34 -5.02 -5.47
C ILE A 512 2.42 -4.75 -3.97
N SER A 513 2.12 -3.51 -3.59
CA SER A 513 2.18 -3.07 -2.20
C SER A 513 0.80 -2.75 -1.64
N ASN A 514 0.58 -3.07 -0.37
CA ASN A 514 -0.57 -2.57 0.39
C ASN A 514 -0.13 -1.58 1.49
N SER A 515 -1.03 -0.67 1.84
CA SER A 515 -0.92 0.17 3.03
C SER A 515 -1.23 -0.62 4.31
N PHE A 516 -1.11 0.01 5.47
CA PHE A 516 -1.43 -0.65 6.74
C PHE A 516 -2.93 -0.90 6.91
N TYR A 517 -3.27 -2.08 7.41
CA TYR A 517 -4.60 -2.36 7.95
C TYR A 517 -4.59 -2.02 9.43
N HIS A 518 -5.53 -1.20 9.88
CA HIS A 518 -5.60 -0.66 11.23
C HIS A 518 -6.63 -1.42 12.08
N LEU A 519 -6.48 -1.31 13.40
CA LEU A 519 -7.44 -1.75 14.41
C LEU A 519 -7.77 -0.54 15.28
N ASP A 520 -9.05 -0.21 15.38
CA ASP A 520 -9.55 0.98 16.10
C ASP A 520 -8.90 2.31 15.64
N GLY A 521 -8.60 2.41 14.35
CA GLY A 521 -7.95 3.57 13.74
C GLY A 521 -6.43 3.62 13.92
N GLU A 522 -5.84 2.71 14.70
CA GLU A 522 -4.41 2.63 14.97
C GLU A 522 -3.73 1.44 14.30
N LYS A 523 -2.40 1.51 14.10
CA LYS A 523 -1.61 0.40 13.57
C LYS A 523 -1.60 -0.77 14.55
N PHE A 524 -1.78 -1.99 14.03
CA PHE A 524 -1.59 -3.23 14.80
C PHE A 524 -0.21 -3.25 15.46
N SER A 525 -0.13 -3.78 16.67
CA SER A 525 1.13 -3.83 17.41
C SER A 525 1.24 -5.06 18.30
N THR A 526 2.16 -5.96 17.91
CA THR A 526 2.56 -7.12 18.70
C THR A 526 3.11 -6.74 20.07
N SER A 527 3.91 -5.68 20.17
CA SER A 527 4.54 -5.25 21.42
C SER A 527 3.58 -4.57 22.38
N ARG A 528 2.52 -3.90 21.89
CA ARG A 528 1.47 -3.30 22.73
C ARG A 528 0.33 -4.27 23.06
N GLY A 529 0.31 -5.46 22.45
CA GLY A 529 -0.85 -6.36 22.52
C GLY A 529 -2.10 -5.84 21.82
N HIS A 530 -1.95 -4.81 20.97
CA HIS A 530 -3.04 -4.21 20.18
C HIS A 530 -3.13 -4.93 18.84
N ALA A 531 -3.61 -6.17 18.86
CA ALA A 531 -3.70 -7.01 17.68
C ALA A 531 -4.77 -8.09 17.83
N ILE A 532 -5.40 -8.41 16.71
CA ILE A 532 -6.20 -9.63 16.54
C ILE A 532 -5.32 -10.66 15.83
N TRP A 533 -4.95 -11.71 16.56
CA TRP A 533 -4.13 -12.80 16.04
C TRP A 533 -4.92 -13.64 15.03
N GLY A 534 -4.28 -13.95 13.90
CA GLY A 534 -4.91 -14.67 12.81
C GLY A 534 -5.36 -16.07 13.23
N SER A 535 -4.48 -16.82 13.90
CA SER A 535 -4.80 -18.17 14.39
C SER A 535 -6.00 -18.19 15.33
N ASP A 536 -6.04 -17.29 16.32
CA ASP A 536 -7.15 -17.21 17.28
C ASP A 536 -8.46 -16.89 16.58
N PHE A 537 -8.47 -15.89 15.69
CA PHE A 537 -9.66 -15.52 14.93
C PHE A 537 -10.15 -16.64 14.00
N LEU A 538 -9.23 -17.31 13.29
CA LEU A 538 -9.54 -18.39 12.34
C LEU A 538 -10.03 -19.69 13.00
N ARG A 539 -9.82 -19.87 14.31
CA ARG A 539 -10.44 -21.00 15.04
C ARG A 539 -11.93 -20.77 15.32
N GLU A 540 -12.39 -19.53 15.27
CA GLU A 540 -13.78 -19.16 15.55
C GLU A 540 -14.64 -19.00 14.30
N VAL A 541 -14.03 -18.76 13.14
CA VAL A 541 -14.76 -18.43 11.90
C VAL A 541 -14.25 -19.21 10.69
N PRO A 542 -15.09 -19.46 9.66
CA PRO A 542 -14.63 -20.05 8.42
C PRO A 542 -13.54 -19.22 7.74
N ALA A 543 -12.47 -19.87 7.27
CA ALA A 543 -11.36 -19.20 6.62
C ALA A 543 -11.79 -18.33 5.42
N ASP A 544 -12.67 -18.86 4.57
CA ASP A 544 -13.22 -18.14 3.41
C ASP A 544 -13.97 -16.87 3.80
N ALA A 545 -14.63 -16.84 4.97
CA ALA A 545 -15.30 -15.65 5.46
C ALA A 545 -14.29 -14.55 5.81
N LEU A 546 -13.21 -14.90 6.51
CA LEU A 546 -12.13 -13.95 6.80
C LEU A 546 -11.46 -13.49 5.50
N ARG A 547 -11.08 -14.43 4.63
CA ARG A 547 -10.41 -14.12 3.35
C ARG A 547 -11.21 -13.14 2.51
N PHE A 548 -12.51 -13.39 2.34
CA PHE A 548 -13.37 -12.55 1.53
C PHE A 548 -13.56 -11.16 2.14
N HIS A 549 -13.75 -11.07 3.46
CA HIS A 549 -13.79 -9.79 4.16
C HIS A 549 -12.49 -9.00 3.98
N LEU A 550 -11.33 -9.63 4.15
CA LEU A 550 -10.03 -9.00 3.93
C LEU A 550 -9.82 -8.55 2.48
N CYS A 551 -10.42 -9.23 1.50
CA CYS A 551 -10.41 -8.77 0.11
C CYS A 551 -11.25 -7.48 -0.05
N LEU A 552 -12.46 -7.44 0.52
CA LEU A 552 -13.35 -6.27 0.47
C LEU A 552 -12.73 -5.03 1.13
N THR A 553 -11.99 -5.23 2.22
CA THR A 553 -11.39 -4.14 3.01
C THR A 553 -9.90 -3.92 2.74
N ASN A 554 -9.31 -4.64 1.77
CA ASN A 554 -7.86 -4.67 1.51
C ASN A 554 -7.24 -3.28 1.36
N PRO A 555 -6.19 -2.88 2.10
CA PRO A 555 -5.61 -1.53 2.08
C PRO A 555 -4.79 -1.18 0.81
N GLU A 556 -5.36 -1.31 -0.39
CA GLU A 556 -4.65 -1.15 -1.68
C GLU A 556 -4.20 0.29 -1.97
N THR A 557 -5.04 1.29 -1.70
CA THR A 557 -4.80 2.70 -2.08
C THR A 557 -4.46 3.61 -0.90
N GLY A 558 -4.54 3.07 0.32
CA GLY A 558 -4.34 3.79 1.57
C GLY A 558 -4.79 2.92 2.75
N PRO A 559 -4.54 3.37 3.99
CA PRO A 559 -4.92 2.61 5.16
C PRO A 559 -6.43 2.36 5.22
N THR A 560 -6.80 1.16 5.65
CA THR A 560 -8.16 0.78 6.00
C THR A 560 -8.19 0.18 7.40
N ASN A 561 -9.38 -0.06 7.94
CA ASN A 561 -9.55 -0.48 9.32
C ASN A 561 -10.35 -1.78 9.39
N PHE A 562 -9.94 -2.68 10.27
CA PHE A 562 -10.75 -3.81 10.68
C PHE A 562 -11.77 -3.37 11.72
N ALA A 563 -13.05 -3.63 11.45
CA ALA A 563 -14.10 -3.54 12.44
C ALA A 563 -14.82 -4.89 12.53
N ARG A 564 -14.97 -5.40 13.75
CA ARG A 564 -15.64 -6.70 14.00
C ARG A 564 -17.09 -6.69 13.49
N ALA A 565 -17.80 -5.57 13.63
CA ALA A 565 -19.16 -5.42 13.13
C ALA A 565 -19.23 -5.55 11.60
N ASP A 566 -18.31 -4.92 10.86
CA ASP A 566 -18.26 -5.02 9.40
C ASP A 566 -17.94 -6.45 8.93
N PHE A 567 -17.09 -7.16 9.68
CA PHE A 567 -16.85 -8.58 9.43
C PHE A 567 -18.11 -9.42 9.67
N GLU A 568 -18.82 -9.20 10.78
CA GLU A 568 -20.03 -9.95 11.12
C GLU A 568 -21.17 -9.67 10.14
N GLU A 569 -21.31 -8.44 9.66
CA GLU A 569 -22.24 -8.08 8.59
C GLU A 569 -21.88 -8.79 7.28
N CYS A 570 -20.61 -8.73 6.87
CA CYS A 570 -20.12 -9.45 5.69
C CYS A 570 -20.39 -10.96 5.82
N TYR A 571 -20.10 -11.55 6.97
CA TYR A 571 -20.26 -12.97 7.20
C TYR A 571 -21.73 -13.38 7.18
N ARG A 572 -22.58 -12.75 8.00
CA ARG A 572 -23.98 -13.15 8.15
C ARG A 572 -24.83 -12.77 6.93
N VAL A 573 -24.74 -11.53 6.47
CA VAL A 573 -25.65 -11.01 5.45
C VAL A 573 -25.16 -11.39 4.06
N LEU A 574 -23.92 -11.05 3.72
CA LEU A 574 -23.43 -11.24 2.36
C LEU A 574 -23.10 -12.71 2.08
N LEU A 575 -22.37 -13.38 2.96
CA LEU A 575 -21.93 -14.76 2.72
C LEU A 575 -23.01 -15.78 3.08
N THR A 576 -23.56 -15.74 4.29
CA THR A 576 -24.55 -16.75 4.72
C THR A 576 -25.93 -16.55 4.08
N GLU A 577 -26.53 -15.35 4.18
CA GLU A 577 -27.89 -15.12 3.68
C GLU A 577 -27.94 -14.94 2.15
N GLN A 578 -27.08 -14.09 1.58
CA GLN A 578 -27.17 -13.71 0.17
C GLN A 578 -26.47 -14.68 -0.78
N LEU A 579 -25.24 -15.10 -0.48
CA LEU A 579 -24.48 -16.00 -1.36
C LEU A 579 -24.89 -17.46 -1.16
N ASP A 580 -24.74 -17.98 0.06
CA ASP A 580 -24.94 -19.39 0.36
C ASP A 580 -26.43 -19.76 0.48
N GLY A 581 -27.24 -18.83 1.02
CA GLY A 581 -28.69 -18.94 1.02
C GLY A 581 -29.29 -18.96 -0.39
N TRP A 582 -28.73 -18.17 -1.32
CA TRP A 582 -29.10 -18.24 -2.74
C TRP A 582 -28.74 -19.60 -3.35
N ALA A 583 -27.52 -20.08 -3.12
CA ALA A 583 -27.09 -21.40 -3.59
C ALA A 583 -28.01 -22.50 -3.05
N ALA A 584 -28.27 -22.53 -1.74
CA ALA A 584 -29.13 -23.53 -1.11
C ALA A 584 -30.57 -23.50 -1.66
N ALA A 585 -31.14 -22.31 -1.85
CA ALA A 585 -32.47 -22.15 -2.45
C ALA A 585 -32.51 -22.67 -3.89
N LEU A 586 -31.45 -22.44 -4.67
CA LEU A 586 -31.34 -22.95 -6.04
C LEU A 586 -31.27 -24.48 -6.07
N PHE A 587 -30.39 -25.09 -5.26
CA PHE A 587 -30.28 -26.55 -5.15
C PHE A 587 -31.63 -27.18 -4.75
N ASP A 588 -32.33 -26.62 -3.76
CA ASP A 588 -33.63 -27.12 -3.33
C ASP A 588 -34.71 -27.04 -4.44
N ARG A 589 -34.71 -25.95 -5.21
CA ARG A 589 -35.66 -25.79 -6.33
C ARG A 589 -35.37 -26.76 -7.47
N ILE A 590 -34.10 -26.93 -7.86
CA ILE A 590 -33.74 -27.91 -8.90
C ILE A 590 -34.06 -29.34 -8.44
N ARG A 591 -33.82 -29.66 -7.16
CA ARG A 591 -34.22 -30.95 -6.57
C ARG A 591 -35.72 -31.19 -6.65
N LYS A 592 -36.54 -30.17 -6.32
CA LYS A 592 -38.01 -30.23 -6.46
C LYS A 592 -38.47 -30.38 -7.91
N ALA A 593 -37.68 -29.86 -8.86
CA ALA A 593 -37.92 -29.96 -10.30
C ALA A 593 -37.38 -31.26 -10.94
N GLY A 594 -36.91 -32.24 -10.15
CA GLY A 594 -36.46 -33.54 -10.65
C GLY A 594 -34.97 -33.83 -10.50
N GLY A 595 -34.19 -32.93 -9.89
CA GLY A 595 -32.78 -33.17 -9.53
C GLY A 595 -31.78 -32.98 -10.68
N THR A 596 -32.25 -32.51 -11.84
CA THR A 596 -31.42 -32.15 -12.98
C THR A 596 -31.62 -30.69 -13.35
N VAL A 597 -30.55 -30.03 -13.78
CA VAL A 597 -30.63 -28.65 -14.28
C VAL A 597 -31.51 -28.62 -15.53
N PRO A 598 -32.57 -27.80 -15.57
CA PRO A 598 -33.51 -27.80 -16.70
C PRO A 598 -32.83 -27.56 -18.05
N ALA A 599 -33.26 -28.29 -19.06
CA ALA A 599 -32.67 -28.23 -20.39
C ALA A 599 -33.25 -27.07 -21.22
N THR A 600 -32.83 -25.84 -20.92
CA THR A 600 -33.27 -24.62 -21.62
C THR A 600 -32.16 -23.99 -22.45
N ALA A 601 -32.54 -23.37 -23.57
CA ALA A 601 -31.60 -22.57 -24.37
C ALA A 601 -31.29 -21.24 -23.68
N ALA A 602 -30.07 -20.72 -23.83
CA ALA A 602 -29.66 -19.43 -23.24
C ALA A 602 -30.53 -18.23 -23.67
N SER A 603 -31.29 -18.34 -24.78
CA SER A 603 -32.26 -17.33 -25.20
C SER A 603 -33.52 -17.27 -24.32
N ALA A 604 -33.80 -18.31 -23.53
CA ALA A 604 -34.90 -18.36 -22.57
C ALA A 604 -34.50 -17.89 -21.17
N TRP A 605 -33.22 -17.55 -20.95
CA TRP A 605 -32.72 -17.12 -19.65
C TRP A 605 -33.08 -15.67 -19.37
N PRO A 606 -33.30 -15.30 -18.09
CA PRO A 606 -33.39 -13.89 -17.70
C PRO A 606 -32.18 -13.10 -18.22
N PRO A 607 -32.39 -12.02 -19.01
CA PRO A 607 -31.30 -11.30 -19.68
C PRO A 607 -30.23 -10.78 -18.71
N ASP A 608 -30.65 -10.31 -17.54
CA ASP A 608 -29.75 -9.74 -16.52
C ASP A 608 -28.83 -10.81 -15.92
N ILE A 609 -29.36 -11.99 -15.59
CA ILE A 609 -28.59 -13.12 -15.06
C ILE A 609 -27.60 -13.65 -16.09
N ARG A 610 -28.04 -13.78 -17.35
CA ARG A 610 -27.16 -14.17 -18.45
C ARG A 610 -26.02 -13.17 -18.65
N GLN A 611 -26.34 -11.88 -18.69
CA GLN A 611 -25.34 -10.83 -18.87
C GLN A 611 -24.33 -10.81 -17.70
N LEU A 612 -24.79 -11.06 -16.48
CA LEU A 612 -23.92 -11.16 -15.31
C LEU A 612 -22.99 -12.37 -15.41
N ALA A 613 -23.50 -13.54 -15.82
CA ALA A 613 -22.69 -14.74 -16.04
C ALA A 613 -21.62 -14.52 -17.13
N ASP A 614 -21.96 -13.80 -18.21
CA ASP A 614 -21.02 -13.50 -19.30
C ASP A 614 -19.93 -12.49 -18.88
N ARG A 615 -20.26 -11.48 -18.08
CA ARG A 615 -19.36 -10.36 -17.75
C ARG A 615 -18.49 -10.61 -16.52
N LEU A 616 -18.99 -11.35 -15.53
CA LEU A 616 -18.31 -11.52 -14.25
C LEU A 616 -16.90 -12.15 -14.40
N PRO A 617 -16.67 -13.19 -15.23
CA PRO A 617 -15.33 -13.73 -15.45
C PRO A 617 -14.33 -12.70 -15.98
N VAL A 618 -14.78 -11.84 -16.90
CA VAL A 618 -13.93 -10.80 -17.50
C VAL A 618 -13.58 -9.73 -16.47
N ALA A 619 -14.56 -9.29 -15.68
CA ALA A 619 -14.37 -8.27 -14.65
C ALA A 619 -13.43 -8.75 -13.54
N VAL A 620 -13.58 -10.01 -13.08
CA VAL A 620 -12.69 -10.58 -12.06
C VAL A 620 -11.30 -10.88 -12.63
N ALA A 621 -11.19 -11.36 -13.87
CA ALA A 621 -9.89 -11.53 -14.53
C ALA A 621 -9.13 -10.20 -14.63
N ASP A 622 -9.76 -9.12 -15.11
CA ASP A 622 -9.15 -7.79 -15.16
C ASP A 622 -8.69 -7.32 -13.77
N ALA A 623 -9.44 -7.65 -12.72
CA ALA A 623 -9.07 -7.34 -11.36
C ALA A 623 -7.89 -8.17 -10.83
N LEU A 624 -7.66 -9.39 -11.32
CA LEU A 624 -6.64 -10.31 -10.79
C LEU A 624 -5.41 -10.47 -11.69
N GLU A 625 -5.37 -9.88 -12.88
CA GLU A 625 -4.13 -9.78 -13.67
C GLU A 625 -3.04 -8.99 -12.91
N PRO A 626 -1.75 -9.39 -12.95
CA PRO A 626 -0.70 -8.71 -12.17
C PRO A 626 -0.57 -7.20 -12.41
N ALA A 627 -0.85 -6.73 -13.62
CA ALA A 627 -0.74 -5.31 -13.99
C ALA A 627 -1.87 -4.44 -13.41
N THR A 628 -2.97 -5.04 -13.02
CA THR A 628 -4.23 -4.40 -12.58
C THR A 628 -4.74 -4.97 -11.26
N PHE A 629 -3.89 -5.74 -10.58
CA PHE A 629 -4.21 -6.54 -9.41
C PHE A 629 -4.91 -5.74 -8.32
N SER A 630 -6.13 -6.15 -7.97
CA SER A 630 -7.00 -5.56 -6.96
C SER A 630 -7.98 -6.61 -6.47
N VAL A 631 -7.70 -7.18 -5.30
CA VAL A 631 -8.60 -8.12 -4.63
C VAL A 631 -9.91 -7.44 -4.22
N ARG A 632 -9.87 -6.12 -3.98
CA ARG A 632 -11.05 -5.33 -3.65
C ARG A 632 -12.00 -5.23 -4.85
N ARG A 633 -11.50 -4.93 -6.06
CA ARG A 633 -12.33 -4.92 -7.27
C ARG A 633 -12.94 -6.29 -7.56
N ALA A 634 -12.14 -7.35 -7.43
CA ALA A 634 -12.60 -8.74 -7.60
C ALA A 634 -13.71 -9.11 -6.61
N ALA A 635 -13.48 -8.89 -5.30
CA ALA A 635 -14.45 -9.18 -4.26
C ALA A 635 -15.73 -8.35 -4.38
N GLY A 636 -15.60 -7.06 -4.77
CA GLY A 636 -16.75 -6.19 -5.01
C GLY A 636 -17.64 -6.69 -6.14
N ALA A 637 -17.05 -7.13 -7.27
CA ALA A 637 -17.80 -7.71 -8.39
C ALA A 637 -18.54 -9.00 -7.99
N ILE A 638 -17.87 -9.90 -7.26
CA ILE A 638 -18.47 -11.14 -6.73
C ILE A 638 -19.62 -10.84 -5.76
N ALA A 639 -19.42 -9.88 -4.85
CA ALA A 639 -20.42 -9.49 -3.88
C ALA A 639 -21.67 -8.90 -4.53
N GLU A 640 -21.51 -8.07 -5.56
CA GLU A 640 -22.64 -7.51 -6.29
C GLU A 640 -23.39 -8.57 -7.10
N ALA A 641 -22.65 -9.49 -7.74
CA ALA A 641 -23.25 -10.60 -8.46
C ALA A 641 -24.11 -11.48 -7.52
N ALA A 642 -23.59 -11.81 -6.34
CA ALA A 642 -24.32 -12.58 -5.32
C ALA A 642 -25.58 -11.86 -4.84
N ARG A 643 -25.49 -10.56 -4.53
CA ARG A 643 -26.64 -9.72 -4.13
C ARG A 643 -27.70 -9.65 -5.22
N HIS A 644 -27.29 -9.49 -6.46
CA HIS A 644 -28.21 -9.44 -7.59
C HIS A 644 -28.91 -10.79 -7.77
N ALA A 645 -28.16 -11.89 -7.81
CA ALA A 645 -28.70 -13.22 -8.01
C ALA A 645 -29.66 -13.66 -6.89
N SER A 646 -29.33 -13.36 -5.63
CA SER A 646 -30.18 -13.63 -4.47
C SER A 646 -31.52 -12.88 -4.55
N ARG A 647 -31.47 -11.59 -4.89
CA ARG A 647 -32.69 -10.78 -5.08
C ARG A 647 -33.52 -11.23 -6.27
N ASP A 648 -32.89 -11.66 -7.35
CA ASP A 648 -33.62 -12.14 -8.52
C ASP A 648 -34.33 -13.46 -8.23
N LEU A 649 -33.61 -14.48 -7.75
CA LEU A 649 -34.17 -15.81 -7.48
C LEU A 649 -35.37 -15.74 -6.51
N SER A 650 -35.31 -14.86 -5.51
CA SER A 650 -36.39 -14.69 -4.52
C SER A 650 -37.69 -14.12 -5.10
N ARG A 651 -37.67 -13.45 -6.27
CA ARG A 651 -38.87 -12.95 -6.97
C ARG A 651 -39.66 -14.07 -7.64
N TRP A 652 -39.00 -15.15 -8.00
CA TRP A 652 -39.62 -16.29 -8.65
C TRP A 652 -40.30 -17.19 -7.60
N THR A 653 -41.63 -17.25 -7.64
CA THR A 653 -42.46 -18.07 -6.74
C THR A 653 -42.84 -19.43 -7.34
N GLU A 654 -42.89 -19.51 -8.67
CA GLU A 654 -43.11 -20.75 -9.43
C GLU A 654 -41.80 -21.23 -10.07
N THR A 655 -41.71 -22.51 -10.39
CA THR A 655 -40.55 -23.09 -11.09
C THR A 655 -40.51 -22.63 -12.54
N ASP A 656 -39.65 -21.66 -12.83
CA ASP A 656 -39.27 -21.26 -14.19
C ASP A 656 -37.96 -21.96 -14.58
N ASP A 657 -38.03 -22.86 -15.55
CA ASP A 657 -36.89 -23.66 -16.02
C ASP A 657 -35.77 -22.81 -16.62
N GLY A 658 -36.11 -21.67 -17.25
CA GLY A 658 -35.13 -20.73 -17.80
C GLY A 658 -34.36 -20.02 -16.70
N ALA A 659 -35.06 -19.58 -15.65
CA ALA A 659 -34.43 -18.97 -14.48
C ALA A 659 -33.55 -19.95 -13.71
N LEU A 660 -34.02 -21.19 -13.46
CA LEU A 660 -33.24 -22.21 -12.76
C LEU A 660 -31.94 -22.55 -13.50
N ALA A 661 -32.00 -22.75 -14.82
CA ALA A 661 -30.81 -23.01 -15.63
C ALA A 661 -29.84 -21.82 -15.63
N ALA A 662 -30.35 -20.59 -15.77
CA ALA A 662 -29.52 -19.38 -15.75
C ALA A 662 -28.81 -19.17 -14.40
N HIS A 663 -29.52 -19.39 -13.29
CA HIS A 663 -28.92 -19.30 -11.96
C HIS A 663 -27.92 -20.42 -11.67
N ALA A 664 -28.14 -21.63 -12.20
CA ALA A 664 -27.17 -22.72 -12.08
C ALA A 664 -25.86 -22.38 -12.80
N GLU A 665 -25.96 -21.83 -14.01
CA GLU A 665 -24.80 -21.35 -14.75
C GLU A 665 -24.11 -20.19 -14.01
N LEU A 666 -24.85 -19.18 -13.55
CA LEU A 666 -24.27 -18.06 -12.80
C LEU A 666 -23.59 -18.53 -11.50
N LEU A 667 -24.17 -19.51 -10.79
CA LEU A 667 -23.57 -20.06 -9.57
C LEU A 667 -22.27 -20.81 -9.89
N ALA A 668 -22.23 -21.57 -10.99
CA ALA A 668 -21.01 -22.22 -11.47
C ALA A 668 -19.92 -21.20 -11.82
N VAL A 669 -20.29 -20.14 -12.55
CA VAL A 669 -19.40 -19.03 -12.91
C VAL A 669 -18.89 -18.32 -11.65
N LEU A 670 -19.77 -18.03 -10.69
CA LEU A 670 -19.39 -17.36 -9.45
C LEU A 670 -18.45 -18.23 -8.62
N ALA A 671 -18.72 -19.54 -8.50
CA ALA A 671 -17.80 -20.50 -7.88
C ALA A 671 -16.43 -20.52 -8.58
N ALA A 672 -16.40 -20.49 -9.90
CA ALA A 672 -15.15 -20.46 -10.67
C ALA A 672 -14.31 -19.22 -10.38
N VAL A 673 -14.90 -18.03 -10.50
CA VAL A 673 -14.17 -16.76 -10.34
C VAL A 673 -13.89 -16.41 -8.87
N ALA A 674 -14.68 -16.95 -7.93
CA ALA A 674 -14.46 -16.76 -6.50
C ALA A 674 -13.41 -17.74 -5.93
N SER A 675 -13.06 -18.80 -6.66
CA SER A 675 -12.09 -19.82 -6.18
C SER A 675 -10.73 -19.27 -5.71
N PRO A 676 -10.18 -18.15 -6.25
CA PRO A 676 -8.97 -17.56 -5.70
C PRO A 676 -9.18 -16.88 -4.34
N LEU A 677 -10.38 -16.35 -4.07
CA LEU A 677 -10.71 -15.62 -2.83
C LEU A 677 -11.32 -16.54 -1.77
N MET A 678 -12.22 -17.44 -2.16
CA MET A 678 -12.97 -18.37 -1.32
C MET A 678 -12.83 -19.82 -1.83
N PRO A 679 -11.63 -20.43 -1.70
CA PRO A 679 -11.34 -21.73 -2.29
C PRO A 679 -12.21 -22.87 -1.74
N THR A 680 -12.56 -22.86 -0.46
CA THR A 680 -13.32 -23.96 0.16
C THR A 680 -14.78 -23.94 -0.25
N TRP A 681 -15.43 -22.77 -0.22
CA TRP A 681 -16.80 -22.56 -0.68
C TRP A 681 -16.92 -22.89 -2.18
N SER A 682 -15.96 -22.42 -2.98
CA SER A 682 -15.96 -22.63 -4.44
C SER A 682 -15.84 -24.11 -4.80
N ALA A 683 -14.91 -24.84 -4.16
CA ALA A 683 -14.76 -26.28 -4.37
C ALA A 683 -16.03 -27.05 -3.95
N ARG A 684 -16.69 -26.64 -2.85
CA ARG A 684 -17.94 -27.26 -2.41
C ARG A 684 -19.07 -27.04 -3.40
N VAL A 685 -19.31 -25.80 -3.84
CA VAL A 685 -20.37 -25.50 -4.81
C VAL A 685 -20.12 -26.25 -6.11
N TRP A 686 -18.87 -26.27 -6.59
CA TRP A 686 -18.49 -26.98 -7.79
C TRP A 686 -18.77 -28.49 -7.71
N SER A 687 -18.38 -29.13 -6.60
CA SER A 687 -18.60 -30.56 -6.40
C SER A 687 -20.09 -30.92 -6.42
N HIS A 688 -20.93 -30.09 -5.80
CA HIS A 688 -22.37 -30.31 -5.73
C HIS A 688 -23.07 -30.03 -7.06
N LEU A 689 -22.64 -29.01 -7.81
CA LEU A 689 -23.18 -28.74 -9.14
C LEU A 689 -22.93 -29.90 -10.12
N ARG A 690 -21.86 -30.68 -9.92
CA ARG A 690 -21.50 -31.80 -10.82
C ARG A 690 -21.86 -33.18 -10.27
N ALA A 691 -22.41 -33.28 -9.06
CA ALA A 691 -22.60 -34.54 -8.34
C ALA A 691 -21.33 -35.41 -8.27
N LEU A 692 -20.16 -34.77 -8.14
CA LEU A 692 -18.86 -35.43 -8.06
C LEU A 692 -18.21 -35.18 -6.69
N PRO A 693 -17.29 -36.05 -6.24
CA PRO A 693 -16.41 -35.72 -5.14
C PRO A 693 -15.67 -34.39 -5.42
N PRO A 694 -15.31 -33.62 -4.39
CA PRO A 694 -14.53 -32.41 -4.59
C PRO A 694 -13.15 -32.78 -5.17
N ASP A 695 -12.96 -32.54 -6.46
CA ASP A 695 -11.73 -32.83 -7.21
C ASP A 695 -11.09 -31.52 -7.71
N GLY A 696 -10.55 -30.75 -6.78
CA GLY A 696 -9.89 -29.48 -7.07
C GLY A 696 -10.83 -28.30 -7.35
N PRO A 697 -10.27 -27.12 -7.66
CA PRO A 697 -11.06 -25.93 -7.94
C PRO A 697 -11.77 -26.02 -9.30
N PRO A 698 -12.90 -25.32 -9.48
CA PRO A 698 -13.50 -25.13 -10.79
C PRO A 698 -12.51 -24.54 -11.81
N PRO A 699 -12.58 -24.92 -13.09
CA PRO A 699 -11.77 -24.31 -14.14
C PRO A 699 -12.19 -22.85 -14.36
N TRP A 700 -11.25 -22.01 -14.81
CA TRP A 700 -11.59 -20.63 -15.15
C TRP A 700 -12.62 -20.57 -16.30
N PRO A 701 -13.68 -19.76 -16.21
CA PRO A 701 -14.73 -19.75 -17.25
C PRO A 701 -14.18 -19.27 -18.60
N ALA A 702 -14.44 -20.02 -19.66
CA ALA A 702 -14.15 -19.60 -21.03
C ALA A 702 -15.31 -18.77 -21.59
N PRO A 703 -15.07 -17.65 -22.29
CA PRO A 703 -16.14 -16.82 -22.84
C PRO A 703 -17.10 -17.60 -23.74
N GLY A 704 -18.39 -17.55 -23.43
CA GLY A 704 -19.45 -18.19 -24.21
C GLY A 704 -19.54 -19.72 -24.09
N VAL A 705 -18.77 -20.34 -23.18
CA VAL A 705 -18.83 -21.78 -22.91
C VAL A 705 -19.52 -22.01 -21.56
N PRO A 706 -20.73 -22.58 -21.53
CA PRO A 706 -21.42 -22.90 -20.28
C PRO A 706 -20.61 -23.89 -19.43
N LEU A 707 -20.58 -23.66 -18.12
CA LEU A 707 -19.98 -24.56 -17.15
C LEU A 707 -20.93 -25.68 -16.70
N VAL A 708 -22.24 -25.45 -16.84
CA VAL A 708 -23.29 -26.41 -16.49
C VAL A 708 -23.98 -26.89 -17.77
N ALA A 709 -23.98 -28.20 -17.99
CA ALA A 709 -24.66 -28.79 -19.13
C ALA A 709 -26.19 -28.83 -18.94
N PRO A 710 -27.00 -28.60 -19.99
CA PRO A 710 -28.43 -28.88 -19.95
C PRO A 710 -28.71 -30.33 -19.53
N GLY A 711 -29.59 -30.54 -18.55
CA GLY A 711 -29.92 -31.86 -18.04
C GLY A 711 -28.88 -32.46 -17.07
N GLN A 712 -27.87 -31.68 -16.65
CA GLN A 712 -26.85 -32.14 -15.70
C GLN A 712 -27.47 -32.47 -14.33
N GLU A 713 -27.13 -33.64 -13.79
CA GLU A 713 -27.48 -34.02 -12.41
C GLU A 713 -26.69 -33.19 -11.40
N ILE A 714 -27.37 -32.78 -10.33
CA ILE A 714 -26.77 -32.10 -9.18
C ILE A 714 -26.82 -32.99 -7.93
N ALA A 715 -25.96 -32.73 -6.97
CA ALA A 715 -25.96 -33.44 -5.70
C ALA A 715 -27.28 -33.20 -4.93
N ALA A 716 -27.78 -34.25 -4.27
CA ALA A 716 -29.05 -34.22 -3.57
C ALA A 716 -29.02 -33.51 -2.21
N ASP A 717 -27.83 -33.30 -1.63
CA ASP A 717 -27.63 -32.93 -0.22
C ASP A 717 -26.74 -31.68 -0.02
N TYR A 718 -26.92 -30.65 -0.85
CA TYR A 718 -26.18 -29.38 -0.66
C TYR A 718 -26.30 -28.84 0.77
N ARG A 719 -25.16 -28.76 1.45
CA ARG A 719 -25.03 -28.15 2.78
C ARG A 719 -24.29 -26.82 2.69
N PRO A 720 -24.93 -25.71 3.12
CA PRO A 720 -24.27 -24.42 3.22
C PRO A 720 -22.88 -24.50 3.88
N SER A 721 -21.91 -23.76 3.34
CA SER A 721 -20.54 -23.65 3.86
C SER A 721 -20.43 -22.72 5.06
N PHE A 722 -21.33 -21.75 5.20
CA PHE A 722 -21.21 -20.64 6.16
C PHE A 722 -22.27 -20.66 7.29
N VAL A 723 -22.98 -21.78 7.45
CA VAL A 723 -23.90 -21.97 8.57
C VAL A 723 -23.16 -22.71 9.67
N ALA A 724 -23.17 -22.16 10.89
CA ALA A 724 -22.62 -22.84 12.06
C ALA A 724 -23.37 -24.17 12.28
N GLY A 725 -22.61 -25.25 12.46
CA GLY A 725 -23.15 -26.57 12.80
C GLY A 725 -23.76 -26.60 14.20
#